data_AF-A0AAN2A1Q7-F1
#
_entry.id   AF-A0AAN2A1Q7-F1
#
_cell.length_a   1.000
_cell.length_b   1.000
_cell.length_c   1.000
_cell.angle_alpha   90.00
_cell.angle_beta   90.00
_cell.angle_gamma   90.00
#
_symmetry.space_group_name_H-M   'P 1'
#
loop_
_entity.id
_entity.type
_entity.pdbx_description
1 polymer ?
#
loop_
_entity_poly.entity_id
_entity_poly.type
_entity_poly.pdbx_seq_one_letter_code
_entity_poly.pdbx_strand_id
1 'polypeptide(L)'
;MNVVNTVRRRFDVAVVIPLEEECQEFIKVFDLDEDFSTDILFRSSVLSPDSELSIIIVKQEGMGRTHAGNALASLLLDFDIGMAVCLGIAGSLTDDLQLGDVCYSTHVFDVLDNAKASDVEQGKFDLEFSPSHFSADRSLVAAMNFIRMKKDLRPHYQAWQEERGAFAGSLVPGEVPGRNGRKEVLTQPKAIEGVIACAFVTKSQEYNKKLKDVDRKVLAVETESGSVFEKASAHSVRALTIRGISDHADVSKNELEIVSKGAIRKIAASNAAHFLKLQFSNPEFVGYVKKLRDGGDVTRPADTIIPAKQRTLTEGFEDAEQVIRAKLKELCPEYQLQQKGYRLPVPRVQSVEADKQIDDGGERGPEDIAEILQTKNALVITLPTTYPDDSIAWVIADYLLANGLGALQVLPVVVDGNAISPPKNTISHLASSKVEDVALDDGIQVVYVIDGMPSASKTKMNFLREEVKSKANAKFIYISRTESQIVELTEFSNEQSADIYKICPVSFHDIALFLQKNFSMSAPEAEVVAYRLSRTFNQFELSAHPSYFAGIPKETLSALLQANRRSELIQLAVDGFLTFVVADDKSDISLSRTTRSRFLRNLVLEIKVEMRSFSQAQLIDFTDEFSKLYDFAIDPMKFIQGFIDKGIMHFDEIGNVKFSLPFVENYLLASELSQKEFLAKRYYDFKSSDFDFQSFDLYCEIGASDTLVKTYLDTMNDLLDQFGIEDGGGHVLLSDSIHPVMLGSQDRLQLLQKKVRQAQEDITNNKGDVKAKQRILDIADHVKEKIAEESRLEDEEHSDGGETDSNDERKNLDSLQHALGVWALGVVVLGSGAEHLTGEIKQTLTHGIVRLGSMLVHQWTESRMAIDFGKMKRELASEDNVKTFFKGNGKHVEDLDEAKKFIEMMVDVIEYYMLSQPVRRTLGYLCEQARQKVLAESVSKPTFDGPVEKILHSAWLTDIESSRGKEALHDAIRALPTSTFLRINLASHFLTRVHWNHWRKDDRLVLLDMAEEAIKPLSVKLKKGELIRAIEKDTDKKENKRDLN
;
A
#
# COMPACT_ATOMS: atom_id res chain seq x y z
N MET A 1 24.65 -30.00 -10.08
CA MET A 1 24.94 -30.14 -11.53
C MET A 1 26.03 -29.14 -11.88
N ASN A 2 27.17 -29.62 -12.39
CA ASN A 2 28.25 -28.76 -12.87
C ASN A 2 27.81 -28.07 -14.16
N VAL A 3 27.59 -26.75 -14.13
CA VAL A 3 27.34 -25.98 -15.36
C VAL A 3 28.69 -25.73 -16.03
N VAL A 4 28.95 -26.50 -17.09
CA VAL A 4 30.04 -26.28 -18.04
C VAL A 4 29.77 -24.95 -18.75
N ASN A 5 30.69 -23.99 -18.63
CA ASN A 5 30.73 -22.78 -19.46
C ASN A 5 30.97 -23.23 -20.92
N THR A 6 29.90 -23.52 -21.64
CA THR A 6 29.96 -23.69 -23.10
C THR A 6 29.93 -22.30 -23.71
N VAL A 7 31.03 -21.90 -24.36
CA VAL A 7 31.08 -20.69 -25.17
C VAL A 7 30.07 -20.88 -26.31
N ARG A 8 28.95 -20.14 -26.27
CA ARG A 8 27.93 -20.18 -27.32
C ARG A 8 28.52 -19.60 -28.61
N ARG A 9 28.18 -20.19 -29.76
CA ARG A 9 28.60 -19.65 -31.06
C ARG A 9 27.96 -18.27 -31.26
N ARG A 10 28.76 -17.32 -31.75
CA ARG A 10 28.31 -15.95 -31.98
C ARG A 10 27.78 -15.77 -33.40
N PHE A 11 26.68 -15.04 -33.53
CA PHE A 11 26.18 -14.46 -34.76
C PHE A 11 26.02 -12.95 -34.61
N ASP A 12 26.51 -12.18 -35.57
CA ASP A 12 26.48 -10.71 -35.49
C ASP A 12 25.06 -10.16 -35.71
N VAL A 13 24.29 -10.80 -36.58
CA VAL A 13 22.90 -10.44 -36.89
C VAL A 13 22.00 -11.67 -36.87
N ALA A 14 20.95 -11.63 -36.05
CA ALA A 14 19.83 -12.56 -36.12
C ALA A 14 18.66 -11.93 -36.89
N VAL A 15 18.08 -12.64 -37.85
CA VAL A 15 16.90 -12.19 -38.60
C VAL A 15 15.70 -13.05 -38.24
N VAL A 16 14.69 -12.44 -37.65
CA VAL A 16 13.41 -13.07 -37.32
C VAL A 16 12.44 -12.80 -38.47
N ILE A 17 11.99 -13.87 -39.13
CA ILE A 17 11.15 -13.79 -40.32
C ILE A 17 9.75 -14.38 -40.02
N PRO A 18 8.69 -13.56 -40.10
CA PRO A 18 7.35 -13.98 -39.70
C PRO A 18 6.69 -15.08 -40.54
N LEU A 19 6.69 -14.91 -41.86
CA LEU A 19 5.93 -15.77 -42.78
C LEU A 19 6.85 -16.65 -43.61
N GLU A 20 6.32 -17.81 -44.03
CA GLU A 20 7.04 -18.68 -44.96
C GLU A 20 7.34 -17.99 -46.29
N GLU A 21 6.38 -17.24 -46.85
CA GLU A 21 6.57 -16.47 -48.09
C GLU A 21 7.67 -15.41 -47.97
N GLU A 22 7.79 -14.77 -46.81
CA GLU A 22 8.86 -13.81 -46.52
C GLU A 22 10.21 -14.52 -46.41
N CYS A 23 10.24 -15.68 -45.75
CA CYS A 23 11.44 -16.50 -45.62
C CYS A 23 11.91 -17.03 -46.98
N GLN A 24 10.98 -17.46 -47.84
CA GLN A 24 11.28 -17.91 -49.20
C GLN A 24 11.87 -16.79 -50.06
N GLU A 25 11.43 -15.55 -49.90
CA GLU A 25 12.06 -14.42 -50.59
C GLU A 25 13.41 -14.06 -49.97
N PHE A 26 13.56 -14.15 -48.65
CA PHE A 26 14.85 -13.90 -47.99
C PHE A 26 15.95 -14.87 -48.46
N ILE A 27 15.67 -16.17 -48.52
CA ILE A 27 16.67 -17.20 -48.92
C ILE A 27 17.03 -17.15 -50.41
N LYS A 28 16.29 -16.38 -51.23
CA LYS A 28 16.69 -16.07 -52.63
C LYS A 28 17.72 -14.94 -52.68
N VAL A 29 17.84 -14.18 -51.60
CA VAL A 29 18.73 -13.00 -51.49
C VAL A 29 20.01 -13.34 -50.76
N PHE A 30 19.90 -14.21 -49.75
CA PHE A 30 20.99 -14.73 -48.93
C PHE A 30 21.04 -16.26 -49.05
N ASP A 31 22.16 -16.79 -49.52
CA ASP A 31 22.35 -18.23 -49.69
C ASP A 31 22.49 -18.90 -48.32
N LEU A 32 21.78 -20.02 -48.13
CA LEU A 32 21.89 -20.84 -46.90
C LEU A 32 23.29 -21.46 -46.80
N ASP A 33 23.81 -21.55 -45.57
CA ASP A 33 25.15 -22.07 -45.28
C ASP A 33 25.09 -23.30 -44.36
N GLU A 34 24.82 -23.13 -43.06
CA GLU A 34 24.76 -24.21 -42.07
C GLU A 34 23.37 -24.28 -41.43
N ASP A 35 22.79 -25.48 -41.41
CA ASP A 35 21.46 -25.74 -40.85
C ASP A 35 21.52 -25.95 -39.34
N PHE A 36 20.74 -25.15 -38.60
CA PHE A 36 20.57 -25.22 -37.15
C PHE A 36 19.13 -25.51 -36.76
N SER A 37 18.33 -26.00 -37.70
CA SER A 37 16.92 -26.27 -37.48
C SER A 37 16.71 -27.29 -36.37
N THR A 38 15.62 -27.14 -35.64
CA THR A 38 15.13 -28.15 -34.70
C THR A 38 13.98 -28.92 -35.35
N ASP A 39 13.41 -29.87 -34.62
CA ASP A 39 12.22 -30.60 -35.06
C ASP A 39 11.02 -29.69 -35.36
N ILE A 40 11.00 -28.46 -34.80
CA ILE A 40 9.85 -27.54 -34.88
C ILE A 40 10.17 -26.15 -35.44
N LEU A 41 11.45 -25.73 -35.45
CA LEU A 41 11.87 -24.40 -35.88
C LEU A 41 12.92 -24.48 -36.98
N PHE A 42 12.64 -23.80 -38.10
CA PHE A 42 13.63 -23.60 -39.15
C PHE A 42 14.62 -22.49 -38.75
N ARG A 43 15.90 -22.85 -38.68
CA ARG A 43 17.00 -21.95 -38.31
C ARG A 43 18.22 -22.28 -39.15
N SER A 44 18.88 -21.28 -39.74
CA SER A 44 20.07 -21.51 -40.57
C SER A 44 20.99 -20.32 -40.53
N SER A 45 22.30 -20.52 -40.61
CA SER A 45 23.19 -19.44 -41.03
C SER A 45 23.04 -19.19 -42.52
N VAL A 46 23.42 -18.00 -42.95
CA VAL A 46 23.47 -17.61 -44.36
C VAL A 46 24.81 -16.97 -44.69
N LEU A 47 25.20 -17.05 -45.97
CA LEU A 47 26.39 -16.36 -46.47
C LEU A 47 26.19 -14.84 -46.40
N SER A 48 26.93 -14.20 -45.50
CA SER A 48 26.93 -12.74 -45.37
C SER A 48 27.62 -12.09 -46.57
N PRO A 49 27.07 -10.97 -47.12
CA PRO A 49 27.75 -10.18 -48.13
C PRO A 49 29.08 -9.57 -47.65
N ASP A 50 29.25 -9.38 -46.34
CA ASP A 50 30.54 -9.05 -45.70
C ASP A 50 31.08 -10.32 -45.04
N SER A 51 32.23 -10.82 -45.52
CA SER A 51 32.83 -12.08 -45.08
C SER A 51 33.28 -12.11 -43.62
N GLU A 52 33.35 -10.95 -42.95
CA GLU A 52 33.70 -10.86 -41.54
C GLU A 52 32.48 -10.88 -40.62
N LEU A 53 31.26 -10.73 -41.16
CA LEU A 53 30.03 -10.72 -40.39
C LEU A 53 29.26 -12.03 -40.58
N SER A 54 28.59 -12.45 -39.53
CA SER A 54 27.82 -13.70 -39.48
C SER A 54 26.34 -13.41 -39.27
N ILE A 55 25.50 -14.12 -40.03
CA ILE A 55 24.05 -13.93 -40.02
C ILE A 55 23.37 -15.26 -39.76
N ILE A 56 22.43 -15.28 -38.82
CA ILE A 56 21.52 -16.40 -38.57
C ILE A 56 20.08 -15.96 -38.81
N ILE A 57 19.27 -16.86 -39.36
CA ILE A 57 17.84 -16.62 -39.54
C ILE A 57 17.02 -17.60 -38.73
N VAL A 58 15.81 -17.18 -38.35
CA VAL A 58 14.76 -18.04 -37.81
C VAL A 58 13.43 -17.69 -38.44
N LYS A 59 12.69 -18.70 -38.90
CA LYS A 59 11.28 -18.56 -39.29
C LYS A 59 10.40 -18.90 -38.10
N GLN A 60 9.54 -17.97 -37.68
CA GLN A 60 8.63 -18.22 -36.55
C GLN A 60 7.55 -19.26 -36.88
N GLU A 61 7.04 -20.00 -35.91
CA GLU A 61 6.11 -21.11 -36.16
C GLU A 61 4.74 -20.64 -36.70
N GLY A 62 4.19 -19.56 -36.15
CA GLY A 62 2.90 -18.99 -36.53
C GLY A 62 2.92 -17.45 -36.57
N MET A 63 1.83 -16.82 -37.01
CA MET A 63 1.71 -15.35 -37.07
C MET A 63 1.58 -14.72 -35.66
N GLY A 64 2.01 -13.46 -35.53
CA GLY A 64 1.79 -12.65 -34.33
C GLY A 64 2.95 -12.62 -33.32
N ARG A 65 2.89 -11.62 -32.45
CA ARG A 65 4.00 -11.22 -31.55
C ARG A 65 4.58 -12.34 -30.71
N THR A 66 3.75 -13.21 -30.13
CA THR A 66 4.24 -14.30 -29.26
C THR A 66 5.16 -15.26 -30.00
N HIS A 67 4.82 -15.63 -31.23
CA HIS A 67 5.66 -16.52 -32.05
C HIS A 67 6.97 -15.86 -32.44
N ALA A 68 6.95 -14.55 -32.75
CA ALA A 68 8.14 -13.78 -33.07
C ALA A 68 9.11 -13.69 -31.87
N GLY A 69 8.57 -13.42 -30.68
CA GLY A 69 9.33 -13.40 -29.44
C GLY A 69 9.94 -14.77 -29.11
N ASN A 70 9.17 -15.84 -29.27
CA ASN A 70 9.65 -17.22 -29.04
C ASN A 70 10.75 -17.63 -30.04
N ALA A 71 10.61 -17.25 -31.31
CA ALA A 71 11.62 -17.49 -32.34
C ALA A 71 12.95 -16.82 -31.99
N LEU A 72 12.92 -15.55 -31.56
CA LEU A 72 14.13 -14.85 -31.11
C LEU A 72 14.68 -15.48 -29.82
N ALA A 73 13.83 -15.79 -28.85
CA ALA A 73 14.25 -16.40 -27.59
C ALA A 73 14.95 -17.75 -27.81
N SER A 74 14.49 -18.55 -28.79
CA SER A 74 15.17 -19.79 -29.19
C SER A 74 16.60 -19.54 -29.69
N LEU A 75 16.81 -18.50 -30.49
CA LEU A 75 18.16 -18.13 -30.93
C LEU A 75 19.04 -17.63 -29.77
N LEU A 76 18.49 -16.80 -28.89
CA LEU A 76 19.21 -16.24 -27.73
C LEU A 76 19.57 -17.31 -26.67
N LEU A 77 18.83 -18.42 -26.65
CA LEU A 77 19.14 -19.58 -25.80
C LEU A 77 20.40 -20.31 -26.29
N ASP A 78 20.56 -20.46 -27.60
CA ASP A 78 21.58 -21.33 -28.19
C ASP A 78 22.81 -20.56 -28.65
N PHE A 79 22.66 -19.28 -28.99
CA PHE A 79 23.69 -18.45 -29.63
C PHE A 79 23.91 -17.13 -28.91
N ASP A 80 25.10 -16.56 -29.10
CA ASP A 80 25.41 -15.17 -28.74
C ASP A 80 25.04 -14.26 -29.92
N ILE A 81 24.07 -13.35 -29.76
CA ILE A 81 23.51 -12.54 -30.84
C ILE A 81 23.89 -11.07 -30.65
N GLY A 82 24.53 -10.47 -31.66
CA GLY A 82 24.91 -9.05 -31.63
C GLY A 82 23.72 -8.10 -31.78
N MET A 83 22.87 -8.33 -32.79
CA MET A 83 21.62 -7.59 -32.99
C MET A 83 20.53 -8.45 -33.62
N ALA A 84 19.27 -8.10 -33.39
CA ALA A 84 18.09 -8.74 -33.96
C ALA A 84 17.40 -7.83 -34.98
N VAL A 85 17.02 -8.40 -36.12
CA VAL A 85 16.24 -7.73 -37.17
C VAL A 85 14.92 -8.46 -37.34
N CYS A 86 13.80 -7.78 -37.09
CA CYS A 86 12.48 -8.27 -37.48
C CYS A 86 12.22 -7.88 -38.94
N LEU A 87 12.21 -8.86 -39.85
CA LEU A 87 12.13 -8.64 -41.28
C LEU A 87 10.86 -9.26 -41.87
N GLY A 88 10.09 -8.48 -42.61
CA GLY A 88 8.90 -8.98 -43.30
C GLY A 88 8.12 -7.89 -44.02
N ILE A 89 6.79 -8.00 -44.06
CA ILE A 89 5.89 -7.04 -44.69
C ILE A 89 5.02 -6.29 -43.66
N ALA A 90 4.45 -5.16 -44.08
CA ALA A 90 3.53 -4.35 -43.27
C ALA A 90 2.50 -3.63 -44.14
N GLY A 91 1.39 -3.22 -43.51
CA GLY A 91 0.40 -2.33 -44.11
C GLY A 91 0.76 -0.87 -43.86
N SER A 92 0.68 -0.01 -44.87
CA SER A 92 0.95 1.43 -44.75
C SER A 92 -0.23 2.17 -44.10
N LEU A 93 0.06 3.03 -43.13
CA LEU A 93 -0.90 3.96 -42.50
C LEU A 93 -0.72 5.41 -42.98
N THR A 94 0.35 5.73 -43.72
CA THR A 94 0.67 7.09 -44.20
C THR A 94 0.64 7.20 -45.72
N ASP A 95 0.30 8.37 -46.25
CA ASP A 95 0.36 8.64 -47.70
C ASP A 95 1.81 8.76 -48.22
N ASP A 96 2.78 8.85 -47.30
CA ASP A 96 4.20 8.91 -47.62
C ASP A 96 4.78 7.57 -48.08
N LEU A 97 4.03 6.45 -48.00
CA LEU A 97 4.52 5.12 -48.37
C LEU A 97 3.61 4.46 -49.41
N GLN A 98 4.22 3.99 -50.49
CA GLN A 98 3.57 3.30 -51.62
C GLN A 98 3.80 1.78 -51.54
N LEU A 99 3.05 1.01 -52.34
CA LEU A 99 3.23 -0.44 -52.41
C LEU A 99 4.65 -0.78 -52.89
N GLY A 100 5.32 -1.69 -52.17
CA GLY A 100 6.70 -2.08 -52.43
C GLY A 100 7.77 -1.16 -51.81
N ASP A 101 7.41 -0.03 -51.22
CA ASP A 101 8.35 0.76 -50.42
C ASP A 101 8.83 -0.04 -49.20
N VAL A 102 9.94 0.40 -48.61
CA VAL A 102 10.49 -0.17 -47.38
C VAL A 102 10.39 0.86 -46.26
N CYS A 103 9.91 0.46 -45.09
CA CYS A 103 10.02 1.24 -43.88
C CYS A 103 10.85 0.51 -42.82
N TYR A 104 11.55 1.26 -41.97
CA TYR A 104 12.23 0.67 -40.81
C TYR A 104 12.05 1.52 -39.56
N SER A 105 12.10 0.85 -38.41
CA SER A 105 11.73 1.41 -37.13
C SER A 105 12.77 2.39 -36.60
N THR A 106 12.35 3.61 -36.29
CA THR A 106 12.96 4.45 -35.26
C THR A 106 12.37 4.13 -33.89
N HIS A 107 11.06 3.89 -33.86
CA HIS A 107 10.28 3.47 -32.70
C HIS A 107 9.29 2.41 -33.13
N VAL A 108 8.95 1.52 -32.21
CA VAL A 108 7.85 0.57 -32.30
C VAL A 108 6.91 0.83 -31.14
N PHE A 109 5.61 0.86 -31.36
CA PHE A 109 4.66 0.76 -30.26
C PHE A 109 3.76 -0.45 -30.44
N ASP A 110 3.53 -1.18 -29.36
CA ASP A 110 2.71 -2.39 -29.33
C ASP A 110 1.42 -2.12 -28.57
N VAL A 111 0.28 -2.31 -29.24
CA VAL A 111 -1.07 -2.12 -28.67
C VAL A 111 -1.79 -3.44 -28.39
N LEU A 112 -1.14 -4.58 -28.59
CA LEU A 112 -1.77 -5.89 -28.44
C LEU A 112 -1.90 -6.32 -26.98
N ASP A 113 -1.10 -5.74 -26.07
CA ASP A 113 -1.21 -5.98 -24.63
C ASP A 113 -2.03 -4.88 -23.95
N ASN A 114 -2.78 -5.26 -22.90
CA ASN A 114 -3.50 -4.32 -22.02
C ASN A 114 -4.49 -3.38 -22.72
N ALA A 115 -4.98 -3.73 -23.92
CA ALA A 115 -6.04 -3.02 -24.61
C ALA A 115 -7.39 -3.28 -23.92
N LYS A 116 -8.17 -2.22 -23.72
CA LYS A 116 -9.49 -2.29 -23.09
C LYS A 116 -10.58 -2.16 -24.15
N ALA A 117 -11.47 -3.13 -24.13
CA ALA A 117 -12.71 -3.18 -24.87
C ALA A 117 -13.85 -2.61 -24.00
N SER A 118 -14.63 -1.65 -24.51
CA SER A 118 -15.80 -1.12 -23.80
C SER A 118 -17.00 -0.95 -24.72
N ASP A 119 -18.19 -1.25 -24.22
CA ASP A 119 -19.45 -0.99 -24.91
C ASP A 119 -19.94 0.41 -24.54
N VAL A 120 -20.01 1.31 -25.52
CA VAL A 120 -20.38 2.72 -25.28
C VAL A 120 -21.88 2.92 -25.54
N GLU A 121 -22.45 2.23 -26.52
CA GLU A 121 -23.88 2.21 -26.86
C GLU A 121 -24.26 0.82 -27.43
N GLN A 122 -25.57 0.46 -27.48
CA GLN A 122 -26.01 -0.81 -28.08
C GLN A 122 -25.46 -0.99 -29.50
N GLY A 123 -24.48 -1.89 -29.65
CA GLY A 123 -23.85 -2.23 -30.93
C GLY A 123 -22.62 -1.39 -31.32
N LYS A 124 -22.17 -0.43 -30.50
CA LYS A 124 -20.91 0.32 -30.71
C LYS A 124 -19.88 -0.03 -29.64
N PHE A 125 -18.75 -0.53 -30.13
CA PHE A 125 -17.62 -1.01 -29.35
C PHE A 125 -16.45 -0.02 -29.45
N ASP A 126 -15.82 0.32 -28.33
CA ASP A 126 -14.69 1.23 -28.25
C ASP A 126 -13.46 0.55 -27.63
N LEU A 127 -12.35 0.59 -28.37
CA LEU A 127 -11.01 0.15 -27.94
C LEU A 127 -10.18 1.30 -27.39
N GLU A 128 -9.74 1.21 -26.14
CA GLU A 128 -8.72 2.06 -25.54
C GLU A 128 -7.39 1.29 -25.51
N PHE A 129 -6.30 1.90 -25.99
CA PHE A 129 -4.98 1.28 -26.01
C PHE A 129 -4.12 1.75 -24.83
N SER A 130 -3.31 0.84 -24.29
CA SER A 130 -2.23 1.14 -23.35
C SER A 130 -0.89 0.67 -23.94
N PRO A 131 -0.32 1.41 -24.92
CA PRO A 131 0.79 0.94 -25.72
C PRO A 131 2.10 0.76 -24.93
N SER A 132 2.84 -0.30 -25.25
CA SER A 132 4.25 -0.46 -24.89
C SER A 132 5.11 0.19 -25.97
N HIS A 133 6.10 1.01 -25.60
CA HIS A 133 6.96 1.72 -26.55
C HIS A 133 8.40 1.20 -26.54
N PHE A 134 8.96 0.98 -27.73
CA PHE A 134 10.32 0.53 -27.94
C PHE A 134 11.04 1.47 -28.91
N SER A 135 12.34 1.65 -28.73
CA SER A 135 13.18 2.51 -29.58
C SER A 135 14.31 1.73 -30.21
N ALA A 136 14.56 1.95 -31.50
CA ALA A 136 15.76 1.45 -32.16
C ALA A 136 16.97 2.32 -31.77
N ASP A 137 18.17 1.74 -31.78
CA ASP A 137 19.41 2.46 -31.50
C ASP A 137 19.59 3.61 -32.52
N ARG A 138 19.75 4.85 -32.03
CA ARG A 138 19.87 6.02 -32.90
C ARG A 138 21.09 5.97 -33.82
N SER A 139 22.18 5.33 -33.38
CA SER A 139 23.39 5.17 -34.19
C SER A 139 23.16 4.17 -35.32
N LEU A 140 22.41 3.09 -35.04
CA LEU A 140 21.98 2.13 -36.06
C LEU A 140 21.08 2.80 -37.10
N VAL A 141 20.06 3.55 -36.65
CA VAL A 141 19.15 4.29 -37.53
C VAL A 141 19.91 5.30 -38.39
N ALA A 142 20.84 6.05 -37.80
CA ALA A 142 21.69 6.98 -38.54
C ALA A 142 22.58 6.27 -39.57
N ALA A 143 23.17 5.12 -39.21
CA ALA A 143 23.93 4.30 -40.14
C ALA A 143 23.07 3.87 -41.34
N MET A 144 21.84 3.38 -41.09
CA MET A 144 20.87 3.01 -42.12
C MET A 144 20.51 4.19 -43.04
N ASN A 145 20.38 5.39 -42.48
CA ASN A 145 20.06 6.62 -43.23
C ASN A 145 21.16 7.04 -44.20
N PHE A 146 22.42 6.81 -43.84
CA PHE A 146 23.56 7.32 -44.60
C PHE A 146 23.66 6.74 -46.01
N ILE A 147 23.10 5.55 -46.27
CA ILE A 147 23.01 4.98 -47.64
C ILE A 147 22.29 5.92 -48.61
N ARG A 148 21.35 6.73 -48.12
CA ARG A 148 20.57 7.69 -48.93
C ARG A 148 21.18 9.09 -48.95
N MET A 149 21.94 9.45 -47.92
CA MET A 149 22.38 10.83 -47.68
C MET A 149 23.83 11.09 -48.12
N LYS A 150 24.74 10.14 -47.92
CA LYS A 150 26.17 10.34 -48.24
C LYS A 150 26.42 10.24 -49.73
N LYS A 151 27.27 11.14 -50.25
CA LYS A 151 27.51 11.32 -51.70
C LYS A 151 28.06 10.06 -52.38
N ASP A 152 28.93 9.34 -51.69
CA ASP A 152 29.57 8.09 -52.08
C ASP A 152 28.64 6.88 -52.00
N LEU A 153 27.67 6.89 -51.10
CA LEU A 153 26.73 5.77 -50.90
C LEU A 153 25.44 5.89 -51.72
N ARG A 154 25.01 7.12 -52.03
CA ARG A 154 23.78 7.41 -52.77
C ARG A 154 23.66 6.68 -54.13
N PRO A 155 24.72 6.48 -54.93
CA PRO A 155 24.64 5.70 -56.16
C PRO A 155 24.23 4.24 -55.93
N HIS A 156 24.67 3.61 -54.84
CA HIS A 156 24.28 2.24 -54.49
C HIS A 156 22.78 2.16 -54.15
N TYR A 157 22.28 3.18 -53.43
CA TYR A 157 20.85 3.29 -53.17
C TYR A 157 20.04 3.47 -54.46
N GLN A 158 20.47 4.34 -55.38
CA GLN A 158 19.80 4.54 -56.67
C GLN A 158 19.80 3.27 -57.53
N ALA A 159 20.91 2.53 -57.57
CA ALA A 159 20.99 1.25 -58.26
C ALA A 159 19.98 0.24 -57.68
N TRP A 160 19.86 0.17 -56.35
CA TRP A 160 18.84 -0.64 -55.69
C TRP A 160 17.43 -0.19 -56.08
N GLN A 161 17.14 1.12 -56.09
CA GLN A 161 15.83 1.64 -56.51
C GLN A 161 15.48 1.25 -57.96
N GLU A 162 16.43 1.35 -58.88
CA GLU A 162 16.27 0.97 -60.29
C GLU A 162 16.05 -0.53 -60.47
N GLU A 163 16.89 -1.36 -59.85
CA GLU A 163 16.80 -2.83 -59.90
C GLU A 163 15.46 -3.32 -59.35
N ARG A 164 15.07 -2.81 -58.17
CA ARG A 164 13.84 -3.23 -57.51
C ARG A 164 12.59 -2.70 -58.22
N GLY A 165 12.67 -1.51 -58.82
CA GLY A 165 11.62 -0.99 -59.70
C GLY A 165 11.42 -1.86 -60.95
N ALA A 166 12.50 -2.30 -61.59
CA ALA A 166 12.45 -3.21 -62.74
C ALA A 166 11.87 -4.59 -62.36
N PHE A 167 12.25 -5.12 -61.19
CA PHE A 167 11.68 -6.36 -60.65
C PHE A 167 10.18 -6.24 -60.42
N ALA A 168 9.73 -5.14 -59.79
CA ALA A 168 8.32 -4.88 -59.56
C ALA A 168 7.53 -4.81 -60.88
N GLY A 169 8.04 -4.06 -61.87
CA GLY A 169 7.43 -3.96 -63.19
C GLY A 169 7.37 -5.28 -63.96
N SER A 170 8.28 -6.22 -63.70
CA SER A 170 8.25 -7.56 -64.32
C SER A 170 7.15 -8.46 -63.76
N LEU A 171 6.77 -8.29 -62.50
CA LEU A 171 5.72 -9.05 -61.82
C LEU A 171 4.35 -8.39 -61.95
N VAL A 172 4.31 -7.06 -61.94
CA VAL A 172 3.09 -6.24 -62.00
C VAL A 172 3.31 -5.10 -63.01
N PRO A 173 3.10 -5.35 -64.32
CA PRO A 173 3.37 -4.38 -65.38
C PRO A 173 2.28 -3.29 -65.53
N GLY A 174 1.20 -3.31 -64.75
CA GLY A 174 0.06 -2.42 -64.87
C GLY A 174 -0.39 -1.81 -63.54
N GLU A 175 -1.52 -1.10 -63.58
CA GLU A 175 -2.13 -0.49 -62.39
C GLU A 175 -2.74 -1.55 -61.46
N VAL A 176 -2.56 -1.37 -60.15
CA VAL A 176 -3.19 -2.17 -59.09
C VAL A 176 -4.08 -1.31 -58.19
N PRO A 177 -5.03 -1.91 -57.44
CA PRO A 177 -5.74 -1.21 -56.37
C PRO A 177 -4.76 -0.68 -55.31
N GLY A 178 -4.70 0.62 -55.17
CA GLY A 178 -4.00 1.35 -54.12
C GLY A 178 -4.97 1.94 -53.10
N ARG A 179 -4.47 2.89 -52.31
CA ARG A 179 -5.16 3.44 -51.15
C ARG A 179 -6.58 3.93 -51.46
N ASN A 180 -7.54 3.51 -50.64
CA ASN A 180 -8.96 3.80 -50.74
C ASN A 180 -9.55 3.49 -52.13
N GLY A 181 -9.04 2.46 -52.81
CA GLY A 181 -9.53 2.00 -54.12
C GLY A 181 -9.06 2.84 -55.32
N ARG A 182 -8.11 3.76 -55.11
CA ARG A 182 -7.44 4.46 -56.22
C ARG A 182 -6.56 3.49 -57.00
N LYS A 183 -6.24 3.79 -58.25
CA LYS A 183 -5.26 3.00 -59.00
C LYS A 183 -3.84 3.49 -58.71
N GLU A 184 -2.92 2.55 -58.53
CA GLU A 184 -1.52 2.78 -58.21
C GLU A 184 -0.62 2.01 -59.18
N VAL A 185 0.47 2.64 -59.63
CA VAL A 185 1.50 2.00 -60.45
C VAL A 185 2.73 1.88 -59.57
N LEU A 186 3.30 0.67 -59.48
CA LEU A 186 4.51 0.46 -58.71
C LEU A 186 5.68 1.17 -59.41
N THR A 187 6.34 2.06 -58.69
CA THR A 187 7.54 2.76 -59.16
C THR A 187 8.79 2.23 -58.48
N GLN A 188 9.92 2.90 -58.70
CA GLN A 188 11.13 2.66 -57.92
C GLN A 188 10.84 2.80 -56.42
N PRO A 189 11.12 1.79 -55.59
CA PRO A 189 10.77 1.83 -54.17
C PRO A 189 11.66 2.84 -53.45
N LYS A 190 11.15 3.42 -52.37
CA LYS A 190 11.95 4.21 -51.42
C LYS A 190 12.01 3.52 -50.06
N ALA A 191 12.95 3.99 -49.25
CA ALA A 191 13.16 3.52 -47.89
C ALA A 191 12.96 4.70 -46.94
N ILE A 192 12.06 4.57 -45.97
CA ILE A 192 11.72 5.62 -45.00
C ILE A 192 11.89 5.12 -43.58
N GLU A 193 12.46 5.94 -42.71
CA GLU A 193 12.51 5.68 -41.27
C GLU A 193 11.26 6.24 -40.57
N GLY A 194 10.74 5.57 -39.55
CA GLY A 194 9.70 6.16 -38.71
C GLY A 194 9.12 5.22 -37.67
N VAL A 195 7.87 5.46 -37.30
CA VAL A 195 7.20 4.70 -36.22
C VAL A 195 6.41 3.54 -36.84
N ILE A 196 6.58 2.34 -36.28
CA ILE A 196 5.85 1.13 -36.71
C ILE A 196 4.96 0.66 -35.56
N ALA A 197 3.69 0.36 -35.85
CA ALA A 197 2.74 -0.16 -34.88
C ALA A 197 2.71 -1.70 -34.93
N CYS A 198 2.94 -2.35 -33.79
CA CYS A 198 2.62 -3.76 -33.58
C CYS A 198 1.16 -3.83 -33.09
N ALA A 199 0.25 -4.24 -33.97
CA ALA A 199 -1.19 -4.17 -33.76
C ALA A 199 -1.93 -5.24 -34.58
N PHE A 200 -3.24 -5.40 -34.38
CA PHE A 200 -4.04 -6.29 -35.21
C PHE A 200 -3.97 -5.91 -36.70
N VAL A 201 -3.95 -6.94 -37.56
CA VAL A 201 -4.14 -6.75 -39.00
C VAL A 201 -5.47 -6.03 -39.23
N THR A 202 -5.42 -4.89 -39.90
CA THR A 202 -6.55 -3.96 -39.98
C THR A 202 -6.88 -3.58 -41.42
N LYS A 203 -8.19 -3.39 -41.63
CA LYS A 203 -8.81 -2.71 -42.79
C LYS A 203 -9.76 -1.59 -42.33
N SER A 204 -9.84 -1.37 -41.02
CA SER A 204 -10.83 -0.49 -40.39
C SER A 204 -10.27 0.92 -40.30
N GLN A 205 -10.96 1.88 -40.92
CA GLN A 205 -10.58 3.29 -40.83
C GLN A 205 -10.63 3.82 -39.40
N GLU A 206 -11.59 3.35 -38.59
CA GLU A 206 -11.72 3.75 -37.19
C GLU A 206 -10.57 3.21 -36.35
N TYR A 207 -10.22 1.94 -36.51
CA TYR A 207 -9.07 1.35 -35.80
C TYR A 207 -7.75 2.02 -36.20
N ASN A 208 -7.56 2.27 -37.50
CA ASN A 208 -6.38 2.97 -38.00
C ASN A 208 -6.28 4.41 -37.48
N LYS A 209 -7.43 5.09 -37.33
CA LYS A 209 -7.47 6.41 -36.70
C LYS A 209 -6.98 6.33 -35.26
N LYS A 210 -7.42 5.33 -34.49
CA LYS A 210 -6.95 5.14 -33.11
C LYS A 210 -5.45 4.86 -33.02
N LEU A 211 -4.89 4.07 -33.94
CA LEU A 211 -3.43 3.88 -34.00
C LEU A 211 -2.70 5.21 -34.29
N LYS A 212 -3.27 6.08 -35.12
CA LYS A 212 -2.74 7.43 -35.38
C LYS A 212 -2.95 8.40 -34.22
N ASP A 213 -3.96 8.19 -33.40
CA ASP A 213 -4.18 8.97 -32.18
C ASP A 213 -3.12 8.64 -31.11
N VAL A 214 -2.58 7.41 -31.11
CA VAL A 214 -1.41 7.03 -30.29
C VAL A 214 -0.16 7.76 -30.77
N ASP A 215 0.16 7.68 -32.06
CA ASP A 215 1.22 8.50 -32.67
C ASP A 215 0.85 8.90 -34.10
N ARG A 216 0.67 10.22 -34.31
CA ARG A 216 0.32 10.78 -35.61
C ARG A 216 1.34 10.50 -36.71
N LYS A 217 2.58 10.14 -36.35
CA LYS A 217 3.69 9.83 -37.27
C LYS A 217 3.84 8.34 -37.56
N VAL A 218 2.90 7.49 -37.12
CA VAL A 218 2.89 6.07 -37.45
C VAL A 218 2.87 5.87 -38.97
N LEU A 219 3.88 5.16 -39.47
CA LEU A 219 4.07 4.90 -40.89
C LEU A 219 3.35 3.64 -41.33
N ALA A 220 3.49 2.57 -40.56
CA ALA A 220 3.04 1.24 -40.93
C ALA A 220 2.55 0.43 -39.73
N VAL A 221 1.77 -0.62 -40.00
CA VAL A 221 1.23 -1.56 -39.02
C VAL A 221 1.58 -3.00 -39.40
N GLU A 222 2.02 -3.78 -38.42
CA GLU A 222 2.41 -5.19 -38.50
C GLU A 222 2.11 -5.89 -37.17
N THR A 223 2.48 -7.17 -37.01
CA THR A 223 2.01 -8.00 -35.90
C THR A 223 3.10 -8.59 -35.01
N GLU A 224 4.39 -8.34 -35.26
CA GLU A 224 5.49 -9.10 -34.63
C GLU A 224 6.50 -8.26 -33.85
N SER A 225 6.76 -7.03 -34.29
CA SER A 225 7.93 -6.26 -33.86
C SER A 225 7.95 -5.98 -32.36
N GLY A 226 6.79 -5.81 -31.73
CA GLY A 226 6.68 -5.55 -30.30
C GLY A 226 7.40 -6.58 -29.43
N SER A 227 7.14 -7.87 -29.62
CA SER A 227 7.78 -8.91 -28.79
C SER A 227 9.24 -9.19 -29.21
N VAL A 228 9.61 -8.93 -30.47
CA VAL A 228 11.03 -9.00 -30.89
C VAL A 228 11.84 -7.94 -30.14
N PHE A 229 11.34 -6.71 -30.07
CA PHE A 229 11.97 -5.63 -29.29
C PHE A 229 11.97 -5.93 -27.80
N GLU A 230 10.87 -6.45 -27.25
CA GLU A 230 10.75 -6.87 -25.86
C GLU A 230 11.82 -7.91 -25.48
N LYS A 231 11.94 -9.00 -26.25
CA LYS A 231 12.91 -10.06 -26.00
C LYS A 231 14.34 -9.59 -26.22
N ALA A 232 14.60 -8.82 -27.28
CA ALA A 232 15.92 -8.26 -27.52
C ALA A 232 16.34 -7.35 -26.35
N SER A 233 15.46 -6.46 -25.89
CA SER A 233 15.73 -5.56 -24.76
C SER A 233 15.98 -6.32 -23.47
N ALA A 234 15.21 -7.37 -23.17
CA ALA A 234 15.40 -8.21 -21.99
C ALA A 234 16.77 -8.92 -21.98
N HIS A 235 17.35 -9.15 -23.16
CA HIS A 235 18.67 -9.76 -23.33
C HIS A 235 19.78 -8.77 -23.71
N SER A 236 19.54 -7.45 -23.59
CA SER A 236 20.49 -6.40 -23.99
C SER A 236 20.96 -6.47 -25.45
N VAL A 237 20.17 -7.06 -26.33
CA VAL A 237 20.42 -7.15 -27.77
C VAL A 237 19.75 -5.96 -28.47
N ARG A 238 20.44 -5.36 -29.43
CA ARG A 238 19.88 -4.25 -30.22
C ARG A 238 18.87 -4.79 -31.23
N ALA A 239 17.72 -4.12 -31.37
CA ALA A 239 16.68 -4.53 -32.30
C ALA A 239 16.38 -3.45 -33.36
N LEU A 240 16.00 -3.92 -34.55
CA LEU A 240 15.53 -3.12 -35.67
C LEU A 240 14.39 -3.86 -36.39
N THR A 241 13.36 -3.18 -36.84
CA THR A 241 12.36 -3.75 -37.75
C THR A 241 12.53 -3.16 -39.14
N ILE A 242 12.53 -4.01 -40.17
CA ILE A 242 12.55 -3.64 -41.59
C ILE A 242 11.35 -4.29 -42.27
N ARG A 243 10.43 -3.49 -42.79
CA ARG A 243 9.19 -3.97 -43.43
C ARG A 243 9.05 -3.45 -44.85
N GLY A 244 8.68 -4.32 -45.78
CA GLY A 244 8.18 -3.94 -47.10
C GLY A 244 6.68 -3.67 -47.06
N ILE A 245 6.21 -2.66 -47.78
CA ILE A 245 4.79 -2.30 -47.79
C ILE A 245 4.01 -3.21 -48.74
N SER A 246 3.15 -4.07 -48.17
CA SER A 246 2.34 -5.03 -48.92
C SER A 246 0.93 -4.55 -49.24
N ASP A 247 0.39 -3.63 -48.43
CA ASP A 247 -0.95 -3.07 -48.57
C ASP A 247 -1.06 -1.71 -47.87
N HIS A 248 -2.22 -1.05 -47.98
CA HIS A 248 -2.50 0.26 -47.36
C HIS A 248 -3.35 0.18 -46.09
N ALA A 249 -3.43 -1.00 -45.45
CA ALA A 249 -4.20 -1.26 -44.23
C ALA A 249 -5.67 -0.80 -44.30
N ASP A 250 -6.25 -0.80 -45.50
CA ASP A 250 -7.59 -0.28 -45.77
C ASP A 250 -8.48 -1.34 -46.46
N VAL A 251 -9.68 -0.92 -46.84
CA VAL A 251 -10.67 -1.79 -47.48
C VAL A 251 -10.25 -2.33 -48.84
N SER A 252 -9.28 -1.70 -49.52
CA SER A 252 -8.79 -2.12 -50.85
C SER A 252 -7.89 -3.36 -50.79
N LYS A 253 -7.42 -3.76 -49.60
CA LYS A 253 -6.55 -4.93 -49.39
C LYS A 253 -7.07 -6.20 -50.07
N ASN A 254 -8.36 -6.51 -49.92
CA ASN A 254 -8.93 -7.73 -50.52
C ASN A 254 -8.93 -7.68 -52.05
N GLU A 255 -9.23 -6.52 -52.62
CA GLU A 255 -9.21 -6.33 -54.08
C GLU A 255 -7.78 -6.42 -54.62
N LEU A 256 -6.83 -5.80 -53.91
CA LEU A 256 -5.40 -5.86 -54.22
C LEU A 256 -4.88 -7.31 -54.22
N GLU A 257 -5.26 -8.12 -53.23
CA GLU A 257 -4.88 -9.54 -53.19
C GLU A 257 -5.45 -10.34 -54.36
N ILE A 258 -6.71 -10.09 -54.73
CA ILE A 258 -7.36 -10.77 -55.86
C ILE A 258 -6.67 -10.41 -57.19
N VAL A 259 -6.37 -9.12 -57.39
CA VAL A 259 -5.75 -8.61 -58.63
C VAL A 259 -4.29 -9.04 -58.74
N SER A 260 -3.53 -8.91 -57.66
CA SER A 260 -2.08 -9.19 -57.67
C SER A 260 -1.71 -10.66 -57.47
N LYS A 261 -2.63 -11.48 -56.94
CA LYS A 261 -2.39 -12.90 -56.61
C LYS A 261 -1.13 -13.10 -55.76
N GLY A 262 -0.94 -12.23 -54.77
CA GLY A 262 0.21 -12.25 -53.86
C GLY A 262 1.50 -11.64 -54.42
N ALA A 263 1.52 -11.16 -55.66
CA ALA A 263 2.72 -10.55 -56.27
C ALA A 263 3.23 -9.35 -55.48
N ILE A 264 2.34 -8.55 -54.88
CA ILE A 264 2.75 -7.37 -54.09
C ILE A 264 3.43 -7.78 -52.79
N ARG A 265 2.93 -8.80 -52.06
CA ARG A 265 3.60 -9.33 -50.87
C ARG A 265 4.99 -9.86 -51.20
N LYS A 266 5.10 -10.56 -52.33
CA LYS A 266 6.39 -11.05 -52.85
C LYS A 266 7.36 -9.90 -53.12
N ILE A 267 6.90 -8.85 -53.80
CA ILE A 267 7.71 -7.64 -54.06
C ILE A 267 8.13 -6.98 -52.74
N ALA A 268 7.19 -6.79 -51.81
CA ALA A 268 7.43 -6.17 -50.52
C ALA A 268 8.47 -6.93 -49.69
N ALA A 269 8.28 -8.24 -49.50
CA ALA A 269 9.23 -9.10 -48.78
C ALA A 269 10.61 -9.11 -49.44
N SER A 270 10.64 -9.24 -50.77
CA SER A 270 11.88 -9.25 -51.53
C SER A 270 12.60 -7.88 -51.46
N ASN A 271 11.87 -6.76 -51.47
CA ASN A 271 12.44 -5.43 -51.30
C ASN A 271 13.02 -5.22 -49.89
N ALA A 272 12.35 -5.70 -48.84
CA ALA A 272 12.86 -5.67 -47.47
C ALA A 272 14.18 -6.46 -47.34
N ALA A 273 14.23 -7.68 -47.88
CA ALA A 273 15.44 -8.50 -47.88
C ALA A 273 16.60 -7.86 -48.68
N HIS A 274 16.33 -7.33 -49.88
CA HIS A 274 17.36 -6.63 -50.66
C HIS A 274 17.82 -5.33 -50.00
N PHE A 275 16.92 -4.62 -49.30
CA PHE A 275 17.31 -3.43 -48.54
C PHE A 275 18.24 -3.79 -47.38
N LEU A 276 17.98 -4.89 -46.65
CA LEU A 276 18.93 -5.38 -45.64
C LEU A 276 20.27 -5.76 -46.29
N LYS A 277 20.27 -6.48 -47.43
CA LYS A 277 21.50 -6.82 -48.18
C LYS A 277 22.29 -5.57 -48.60
N LEU A 278 21.60 -4.51 -49.04
CA LEU A 278 22.22 -3.23 -49.40
C LEU A 278 22.97 -2.62 -48.21
N GLN A 279 22.49 -2.79 -46.98
CA GLN A 279 23.15 -2.24 -45.80
C GLN A 279 24.49 -2.93 -45.49
N PHE A 280 24.69 -4.18 -45.91
CA PHE A 280 26.02 -4.80 -45.84
C PHE A 280 27.02 -4.21 -46.84
N SER A 281 26.56 -3.41 -47.82
CA SER A 281 27.43 -2.57 -48.66
C SER A 281 27.63 -1.16 -48.10
N ASN A 282 26.97 -0.82 -46.99
CA ASN A 282 27.08 0.47 -46.32
C ASN A 282 28.14 0.39 -45.20
N PRO A 283 29.31 1.04 -45.35
CA PRO A 283 30.39 0.98 -44.36
C PRO A 283 29.98 1.46 -42.97
N GLU A 284 28.99 2.33 -42.87
CA GLU A 284 28.49 2.84 -41.59
C GLU A 284 27.68 1.79 -40.84
N PHE A 285 26.87 1.00 -41.56
CA PHE A 285 26.12 -0.12 -40.98
C PHE A 285 27.07 -1.26 -40.62
N VAL A 286 27.95 -1.65 -41.54
CA VAL A 286 28.97 -2.67 -41.29
C VAL A 286 29.86 -2.29 -40.10
N GLY A 287 30.30 -1.03 -40.05
CA GLY A 287 31.08 -0.50 -38.93
C GLY A 287 30.32 -0.51 -37.61
N TYR A 288 29.01 -0.23 -37.61
CA TYR A 288 28.16 -0.37 -36.42
C TYR A 288 28.09 -1.82 -35.95
N VAL A 289 27.82 -2.78 -36.85
CA VAL A 289 27.74 -4.21 -36.51
C VAL A 289 29.09 -4.74 -36.02
N LYS A 290 30.21 -4.37 -36.66
CA LYS A 290 31.56 -4.74 -36.20
C LYS A 290 31.89 -4.15 -34.83
N LYS A 291 31.43 -2.93 -34.52
CA LYS A 291 31.57 -2.36 -33.17
C LYS A 291 30.80 -3.16 -32.11
N LEU A 292 29.63 -3.72 -32.44
CA LEU A 292 28.92 -4.64 -31.55
C LEU A 292 29.69 -5.96 -31.36
N ARG A 293 30.41 -6.42 -32.39
CA ARG A 293 31.25 -7.64 -32.36
C ARG A 293 32.52 -7.48 -31.53
N ASP A 294 33.32 -6.47 -31.84
CA ASP A 294 34.61 -6.22 -31.18
C ASP A 294 34.39 -5.67 -29.77
N GLY A 295 33.24 -5.02 -29.59
CA GLY A 295 32.70 -4.57 -28.32
C GLY A 295 31.81 -5.61 -27.67
N GLY A 296 32.37 -6.73 -27.18
CA GLY A 296 31.71 -7.61 -26.20
C GLY A 296 31.21 -6.90 -24.92
N ASP A 297 31.26 -5.56 -24.90
CA ASP A 297 30.60 -4.66 -23.97
C ASP A 297 30.51 -3.22 -24.57
N VAL A 298 30.09 -3.03 -25.82
CA VAL A 298 29.82 -1.68 -26.39
C VAL A 298 28.32 -1.35 -26.32
N THR A 299 27.79 -1.53 -25.11
CA THR A 299 26.88 -0.55 -24.50
C THR A 299 27.35 -0.10 -23.11
N ARG A 300 28.60 -0.40 -22.73
CA ARG A 300 29.39 0.61 -22.02
C ARG A 300 29.82 1.67 -23.04
N PRO A 301 29.54 2.95 -22.81
CA PRO A 301 30.31 4.00 -23.47
C PRO A 301 31.74 3.84 -22.99
N ALA A 302 32.63 3.34 -23.85
CA ALA A 302 34.05 3.39 -23.57
C ALA A 302 34.48 4.85 -23.64
N ASP A 303 35.11 5.29 -22.55
CA ASP A 303 36.00 6.42 -22.52
C ASP A 303 36.85 6.47 -23.80
N THR A 304 36.47 7.33 -24.75
CA THR A 304 37.38 8.43 -25.03
C THR A 304 37.87 8.98 -23.69
N ILE A 305 39.13 9.38 -23.55
CA ILE A 305 39.45 10.46 -22.61
C ILE A 305 38.77 11.73 -23.18
N ILE A 306 37.46 11.71 -23.14
CA ILE A 306 36.46 12.76 -23.05
C ILE A 306 35.78 12.28 -21.78
N PRO A 307 35.89 13.02 -20.67
CA PRO A 307 35.55 12.53 -19.33
C PRO A 307 34.25 11.73 -19.39
N ALA A 308 34.26 10.51 -18.81
CA ALA A 308 33.11 9.65 -18.64
C ALA A 308 31.89 10.54 -18.56
N LYS A 309 31.04 10.51 -19.59
CA LYS A 309 29.80 11.27 -19.55
C LYS A 309 28.95 10.50 -18.55
N GLN A 310 29.24 10.75 -17.28
CA GLN A 310 28.51 10.28 -16.14
C GLN A 310 27.04 10.38 -16.52
N ARG A 311 26.27 9.30 -16.28
CA ARG A 311 24.83 9.39 -16.42
C ARG A 311 24.41 10.64 -15.69
N THR A 312 23.64 11.48 -16.39
CA THR A 312 23.13 12.69 -15.77
C THR A 312 22.30 12.26 -14.59
N LEU A 313 22.28 13.10 -13.54
CA LEU A 313 21.51 12.80 -12.34
C LEU A 313 20.06 12.42 -12.67
N THR A 314 19.45 13.15 -13.62
CA THR A 314 18.13 12.85 -14.16
C THR A 314 17.97 11.41 -14.64
N GLU A 315 18.92 10.88 -15.43
CA GLU A 315 18.88 9.50 -15.95
C GLU A 315 19.01 8.47 -14.83
N GLY A 316 19.83 8.75 -13.80
CA GLY A 316 19.97 7.87 -12.63
C GLY A 316 18.69 7.80 -11.79
N PHE A 317 18.03 8.94 -11.57
CA PHE A 317 16.76 9.01 -10.85
C PHE A 317 15.60 8.37 -11.63
N GLU A 318 15.55 8.53 -12.96
CA GLU A 318 14.53 7.88 -13.80
C GLU A 318 14.67 6.35 -13.81
N ASP A 319 15.90 5.82 -13.88
CA ASP A 319 16.19 4.39 -13.81
C ASP A 319 15.77 3.81 -12.45
N ALA A 320 16.15 4.48 -11.34
CA ALA A 320 15.72 4.10 -10.00
C ALA A 320 14.19 4.14 -9.86
N GLU A 321 13.53 5.21 -10.32
CA GLU A 321 12.06 5.31 -10.32
C GLU A 321 11.43 4.15 -11.09
N GLN A 322 11.94 3.82 -12.27
CA GLN A 322 11.38 2.77 -13.11
C GLN A 322 11.52 1.39 -12.46
N VAL A 323 12.69 1.06 -11.92
CA VAL A 323 12.95 -0.23 -11.26
C VAL A 323 12.11 -0.37 -9.99
N ILE A 324 12.10 0.65 -9.14
CA ILE A 324 11.31 0.64 -7.90
C ILE A 324 9.83 0.48 -8.22
N ARG A 325 9.29 1.24 -9.18
CA ARG A 325 7.87 1.13 -9.55
C ARG A 325 7.52 -0.17 -10.24
N ALA A 326 8.41 -0.75 -11.05
CA ALA A 326 8.18 -2.07 -11.63
C ALA A 326 8.07 -3.13 -10.53
N LYS A 327 8.96 -3.09 -9.53
CA LYS A 327 8.93 -3.99 -8.38
C LYS A 327 7.71 -3.76 -7.48
N LEU A 328 7.33 -2.51 -7.23
CA LEU A 328 6.07 -2.23 -6.53
C LEU A 328 4.84 -2.69 -7.30
N LYS A 329 4.83 -2.67 -8.64
CA LYS A 329 3.72 -3.25 -9.44
C LYS A 329 3.68 -4.77 -9.37
N GLU A 330 4.84 -5.42 -9.28
CA GLU A 330 4.96 -6.87 -9.11
C GLU A 330 4.47 -7.30 -7.72
N LEU A 331 4.92 -6.60 -6.68
CA LEU A 331 4.67 -6.95 -5.28
C LEU A 331 3.34 -6.37 -4.74
N CYS A 332 2.84 -5.28 -5.31
CA CYS A 332 1.61 -4.60 -4.89
C CYS A 332 0.62 -4.44 -6.06
N PRO A 333 -0.51 -5.16 -6.07
CA PRO A 333 -1.56 -5.05 -7.10
C PRO A 333 -2.16 -3.64 -7.18
N GLU A 334 -2.21 -2.95 -6.05
CA GLU A 334 -2.64 -1.55 -5.96
C GLU A 334 -1.83 -0.65 -6.89
N TYR A 335 -0.51 -0.88 -7.02
CA TYR A 335 0.36 -0.06 -7.87
C TYR A 335 0.18 -0.34 -9.37
N GLN A 336 -0.44 -1.46 -9.76
CA GLN A 336 -0.56 -1.89 -11.16
C GLN A 336 -1.40 -0.92 -12.01
N LEU A 337 -2.46 -0.36 -11.41
CA LEU A 337 -3.44 0.50 -12.07
C LEU A 337 -3.20 2.01 -11.82
N GLN A 338 -2.18 2.37 -11.06
CA GLN A 338 -2.02 3.74 -10.56
C GLN A 338 -1.08 4.58 -11.41
N GLN A 339 -1.46 5.85 -11.58
CA GLN A 339 -0.73 6.82 -12.41
C GLN A 339 0.61 7.24 -11.78
N LYS A 340 1.42 7.97 -12.55
CA LYS A 340 2.66 8.58 -12.04
C LYS A 340 2.36 9.53 -10.87
N GLY A 341 2.96 9.26 -9.71
CA GLY A 341 2.78 10.04 -8.48
C GLY A 341 1.93 9.40 -7.36
N TYR A 342 1.33 8.22 -7.59
CA TYR A 342 0.74 7.42 -6.51
C TYR A 342 1.83 6.92 -5.56
N ARG A 343 1.61 7.05 -4.25
CA ARG A 343 2.57 6.69 -3.20
C ARG A 343 1.88 5.98 -2.06
N LEU A 344 2.45 4.85 -1.64
CA LEU A 344 2.09 4.23 -0.37
C LEU A 344 2.73 5.00 0.79
N PRO A 345 2.03 5.14 1.93
CA PRO A 345 2.60 5.78 3.09
C PRO A 345 3.56 4.83 3.81
N VAL A 346 4.61 5.38 4.41
CA VAL A 346 5.73 4.59 4.98
C VAL A 346 5.59 4.49 6.50
N PRO A 347 5.84 3.31 7.09
CA PRO A 347 5.85 3.15 8.54
C PRO A 347 7.00 3.92 9.21
N ARG A 348 6.77 4.29 10.47
CA ARG A 348 7.78 4.92 11.34
C ARG A 348 8.61 3.86 12.05
N VAL A 349 9.65 4.27 12.75
CA VAL A 349 10.50 3.34 13.51
C VAL A 349 10.82 3.88 14.90
N GLN A 350 11.06 3.00 15.87
CA GLN A 350 11.36 3.36 17.26
C GLN A 350 12.59 2.59 17.75
N SER A 351 13.51 3.26 18.45
CA SER A 351 14.78 2.65 18.88
C SER A 351 14.58 1.50 19.89
N VAL A 352 15.44 0.48 19.83
CA VAL A 352 15.38 -0.76 20.63
C VAL A 352 16.50 -0.86 21.69
N GLU A 353 17.63 -0.18 21.54
CA GLU A 353 18.71 -0.14 22.55
C GLU A 353 18.34 0.90 23.65
N ALA A 354 18.16 0.60 24.94
CA ALA A 354 18.92 -0.23 25.89
C ALA A 354 20.33 0.31 26.22
N ASP A 355 20.42 1.54 26.71
CA ASP A 355 21.11 1.76 27.98
C ASP A 355 20.60 2.99 28.73
N LYS A 356 20.45 2.81 30.03
CA LYS A 356 20.16 3.84 31.02
C LYS A 356 21.39 4.74 31.17
N GLN A 357 21.78 5.45 30.12
CA GLN A 357 22.53 6.68 30.32
C GLN A 357 21.52 7.75 30.69
N ILE A 358 21.49 8.03 31.99
CA ILE A 358 20.95 9.23 32.59
C ILE A 358 21.67 10.41 31.91
N ASP A 359 21.14 10.86 30.78
CA ASP A 359 21.37 12.18 30.28
C ASP A 359 20.03 12.73 29.80
N ASP A 360 19.67 13.86 30.36
CA ASP A 360 18.39 14.58 30.35
C ASP A 360 17.59 14.60 29.02
N GLY A 361 16.93 13.48 28.67
CA GLY A 361 15.95 13.42 27.59
C GLY A 361 15.18 12.09 27.62
N GLY A 362 13.85 12.16 27.72
CA GLY A 362 12.99 10.97 27.74
C GLY A 362 13.21 10.06 26.52
N GLU A 363 12.80 8.79 26.64
CA GLU A 363 12.75 7.85 25.52
C GLU A 363 12.17 8.52 24.26
N ARG A 364 12.90 8.42 23.14
CA ARG A 364 12.48 9.01 21.88
C ARG A 364 11.28 8.22 21.36
N GLY A 365 10.17 8.93 21.08
CA GLY A 365 8.98 8.35 20.45
C GLY A 365 9.25 7.92 19.01
N PRO A 366 8.25 7.37 18.29
CA PRO A 366 8.41 6.93 16.91
C PRO A 366 8.89 8.05 15.98
N GLU A 367 9.94 7.79 15.19
CA GLU A 367 10.60 8.74 14.30
C GLU A 367 10.44 8.33 12.81
N ASP A 368 10.45 9.32 11.91
CA ASP A 368 10.44 9.08 10.46
C ASP A 368 11.82 8.57 9.99
N ILE A 369 11.84 7.54 9.13
CA ILE A 369 13.09 6.93 8.62
C ILE A 369 14.00 7.99 7.95
N ALA A 370 13.41 8.92 7.21
CA ALA A 370 14.15 10.01 6.57
C ALA A 370 14.71 11.04 7.57
N GLU A 371 14.09 11.24 8.74
CA GLU A 371 14.61 12.14 9.77
C GLU A 371 15.81 11.50 10.49
N ILE A 372 15.75 10.20 10.78
CA ILE A 372 16.88 9.46 11.37
C ILE A 372 18.10 9.49 10.43
N LEU A 373 17.90 9.23 9.14
CA LEU A 373 18.97 9.24 8.15
C LEU A 373 19.63 10.61 7.93
N GLN A 374 19.03 11.72 8.40
CA GLN A 374 19.72 13.02 8.39
C GLN A 374 20.86 13.07 9.42
N THR A 375 20.73 12.34 10.52
CA THR A 375 21.71 12.36 11.63
C THR A 375 22.57 11.09 11.70
N LYS A 376 22.05 9.96 11.22
CA LYS A 376 22.69 8.64 11.25
C LYS A 376 23.07 8.17 9.84
N ASN A 377 24.12 7.35 9.76
CA ASN A 377 24.60 6.78 8.49
C ASN A 377 24.08 5.36 8.25
N ALA A 378 23.68 4.66 9.30
CA ALA A 378 23.14 3.32 9.22
C ALA A 378 22.03 3.16 10.26
N LEU A 379 20.99 2.41 9.92
CA LEU A 379 19.99 1.94 10.88
C LEU A 379 19.52 0.53 10.52
N VAL A 380 19.17 -0.24 11.55
CA VAL A 380 18.63 -1.60 11.41
C VAL A 380 17.14 -1.55 11.77
N ILE A 381 16.27 -1.95 10.86
CA ILE A 381 14.82 -2.09 11.06
C ILE A 381 14.52 -3.56 11.30
N THR A 382 13.97 -3.88 12.47
CA THR A 382 13.41 -5.20 12.76
C THR A 382 11.93 -5.22 12.42
N LEU A 383 11.54 -6.21 11.63
CA LEU A 383 10.17 -6.55 11.30
C LEU A 383 9.77 -7.78 12.12
N PRO A 384 8.56 -7.79 12.71
CA PRO A 384 7.98 -9.02 13.26
C PRO A 384 7.94 -10.10 12.19
N THR A 385 8.10 -11.36 12.58
CA THR A 385 7.96 -12.52 11.67
C THR A 385 6.57 -12.57 11.02
N THR A 386 5.58 -11.96 11.65
CA THR A 386 4.19 -11.83 11.21
C THR A 386 3.95 -10.63 10.28
N TYR A 387 4.97 -9.84 9.95
CA TYR A 387 4.83 -8.69 9.05
C TYR A 387 4.52 -9.18 7.62
N PRO A 388 3.33 -8.88 7.07
CA PRO A 388 2.78 -9.60 5.92
C PRO A 388 3.25 -9.08 4.55
N ASP A 389 4.18 -8.12 4.52
CA ASP A 389 4.51 -7.35 3.32
C ASP A 389 5.98 -7.49 2.89
N ASP A 390 6.18 -7.99 1.69
CA ASP A 390 7.49 -8.12 1.02
C ASP A 390 7.90 -6.86 0.25
N SER A 391 7.01 -5.86 0.17
CA SER A 391 7.25 -4.63 -0.56
C SER A 391 7.90 -3.52 0.27
N ILE A 392 8.02 -3.68 1.60
CA ILE A 392 8.48 -2.62 2.51
C ILE A 392 9.83 -1.98 2.12
N ALA A 393 10.80 -2.78 1.67
CA ALA A 393 12.08 -2.26 1.19
C ALA A 393 11.91 -1.31 -0.01
N TRP A 394 10.99 -1.66 -0.92
CA TRP A 394 10.66 -0.89 -2.11
C TRP A 394 9.78 0.32 -1.80
N VAL A 395 8.89 0.22 -0.81
CA VAL A 395 8.07 1.33 -0.30
C VAL A 395 8.96 2.40 0.34
N ILE A 396 9.95 2.00 1.15
CA ILE A 396 10.96 2.91 1.73
C ILE A 396 11.77 3.56 0.61
N ALA A 397 12.19 2.79 -0.40
CA ALA A 397 12.94 3.32 -1.54
C ALA A 397 12.13 4.37 -2.34
N ASP A 398 10.86 4.09 -2.68
CA ASP A 398 9.98 5.03 -3.38
C ASP A 398 9.78 6.33 -2.56
N TYR A 399 9.64 6.22 -1.24
CA TYR A 399 9.52 7.36 -0.34
C TYR A 399 10.78 8.21 -0.26
N LEU A 400 11.96 7.59 -0.17
CA LEU A 400 13.23 8.32 -0.14
C LEU A 400 13.52 9.03 -1.46
N LEU A 401 13.30 8.35 -2.59
CA LEU A 401 13.43 8.93 -3.93
C LEU A 401 12.57 10.20 -4.08
N ALA A 402 11.38 10.15 -3.48
CA ALA A 402 10.36 11.19 -3.53
C ALA A 402 10.60 12.40 -2.62
N ASN A 403 11.12 12.18 -1.41
CA ASN A 403 11.17 13.19 -0.35
C ASN A 403 12.59 13.69 -0.04
N GLY A 404 13.62 12.94 -0.41
CA GLY A 404 15.01 13.29 -0.10
C GLY A 404 15.34 13.24 1.39
N LEU A 405 16.50 13.78 1.76
CA LEU A 405 16.98 13.96 3.14
C LEU A 405 17.32 15.44 3.38
N GLY A 406 16.34 16.20 3.88
CA GLY A 406 16.50 17.64 4.08
C GLY A 406 16.66 18.39 2.76
N ALA A 407 17.84 18.94 2.50
CA ALA A 407 18.17 19.61 1.24
C ALA A 407 18.76 18.65 0.18
N LEU A 408 19.11 17.42 0.57
CA LEU A 408 19.74 16.43 -0.30
C LEU A 408 18.69 15.61 -1.04
N GLN A 409 18.86 15.42 -2.34
CA GLN A 409 18.08 14.41 -3.07
C GLN A 409 18.64 13.02 -2.76
N VAL A 410 17.78 12.01 -2.77
CA VAL A 410 18.20 10.64 -2.45
C VAL A 410 18.09 9.76 -3.67
N LEU A 411 19.15 9.00 -3.95
CA LEU A 411 19.14 7.90 -4.89
C LEU A 411 19.11 6.57 -4.11
N PRO A 412 17.93 5.96 -3.91
CA PRO A 412 17.80 4.73 -3.16
C PRO A 412 18.05 3.50 -4.03
N VAL A 413 18.69 2.48 -3.45
CA VAL A 413 19.01 1.22 -4.11
C VAL A 413 18.63 0.06 -3.21
N VAL A 414 17.69 -0.75 -3.64
CA VAL A 414 17.31 -1.99 -2.94
C VAL A 414 18.24 -3.13 -3.35
N VAL A 415 18.68 -3.94 -2.38
CA VAL A 415 19.58 -5.10 -2.54
C VAL A 415 19.03 -6.27 -1.71
N ASP A 416 18.96 -7.46 -2.31
CA ASP A 416 18.71 -8.70 -1.56
C ASP A 416 19.94 -9.09 -0.74
N GLY A 417 19.88 -8.91 0.57
CA GLY A 417 20.98 -9.17 1.48
C GLY A 417 21.28 -10.66 1.68
N ASN A 418 20.30 -11.55 1.50
CA ASN A 418 20.50 -12.99 1.63
C ASN A 418 21.34 -13.56 0.47
N ALA A 419 21.26 -12.93 -0.70
CA ALA A 419 22.03 -13.28 -1.90
C ALA A 419 23.51 -12.85 -1.83
N ILE A 420 23.88 -11.95 -0.91
CA ILE A 420 25.24 -11.43 -0.75
C ILE A 420 26.18 -12.56 -0.37
N SER A 421 27.19 -12.79 -1.21
CA SER A 421 28.17 -13.85 -0.98
C SER A 421 29.47 -13.64 -1.77
N PRO A 422 30.63 -13.96 -1.18
CA PRO A 422 31.90 -13.83 -1.87
C PRO A 422 32.05 -14.89 -2.98
N PRO A 423 32.82 -14.61 -4.05
CA PRO A 423 33.48 -13.33 -4.37
C PRO A 423 32.68 -12.46 -5.37
N LYS A 424 31.58 -12.98 -5.95
CA LYS A 424 30.90 -12.35 -7.10
C LYS A 424 29.63 -11.58 -6.75
N ASN A 425 28.93 -11.95 -5.68
CA ASN A 425 27.65 -11.35 -5.30
C ASN A 425 27.89 -10.16 -4.35
N THR A 426 28.50 -9.10 -4.88
CA THR A 426 28.76 -7.83 -4.19
C THR A 426 27.51 -6.96 -4.09
N ILE A 427 27.53 -5.90 -3.26
CA ILE A 427 26.40 -4.94 -3.18
C ILE A 427 26.14 -4.31 -4.54
N SER A 428 27.20 -3.93 -5.25
CA SER A 428 27.10 -3.28 -6.57
C SER A 428 26.59 -4.24 -7.66
N HIS A 429 26.84 -5.54 -7.54
CA HIS A 429 26.33 -6.55 -8.48
C HIS A 429 24.84 -6.85 -8.27
N LEU A 430 24.40 -6.83 -7.01
CA LEU A 430 23.02 -7.13 -6.61
C LEU A 430 22.12 -5.88 -6.51
N ALA A 431 22.70 -4.69 -6.71
CA ALA A 431 22.00 -3.42 -6.72
C ALA A 431 20.91 -3.39 -7.80
N SER A 432 19.70 -3.01 -7.39
CA SER A 432 18.58 -2.75 -8.30
C SER A 432 18.85 -1.66 -9.34
N SER A 433 19.75 -0.71 -9.04
CA SER A 433 20.19 0.35 -9.96
C SER A 433 21.70 0.58 -9.85
N LYS A 434 22.37 0.84 -10.97
CA LYS A 434 23.83 1.06 -11.02
C LYS A 434 24.18 2.50 -10.67
N VAL A 435 24.63 2.69 -9.42
CA VAL A 435 24.96 4.02 -8.88
C VAL A 435 26.34 4.49 -9.33
N GLU A 436 27.26 3.56 -9.53
CA GLU A 436 28.65 3.82 -9.86
C GLU A 436 28.83 4.53 -11.22
N ASP A 437 27.80 4.51 -12.06
CA ASP A 437 27.77 5.12 -13.40
C ASP A 437 27.18 6.55 -13.40
N VAL A 438 26.76 7.10 -12.24
CA VAL A 438 26.02 8.37 -12.09
C VAL A 438 26.92 9.51 -11.57
N ALA A 439 26.72 10.73 -12.07
CA ALA A 439 27.41 11.95 -11.63
C ALA A 439 26.95 12.45 -10.26
N LEU A 440 27.29 11.76 -9.17
CA LEU A 440 26.91 12.21 -7.84
C LEU A 440 27.56 13.57 -7.54
N ASP A 441 26.74 14.57 -7.21
CA ASP A 441 27.16 15.86 -6.68
C ASP A 441 27.02 15.89 -5.16
N ASP A 442 27.51 16.96 -4.52
CA ASP A 442 27.39 17.14 -3.06
C ASP A 442 25.93 17.28 -2.58
N GLY A 443 24.97 17.42 -3.50
CA GLY A 443 23.54 17.53 -3.24
C GLY A 443 22.80 16.20 -3.23
N ILE A 444 23.48 15.07 -3.48
CA ILE A 444 22.86 13.74 -3.57
C ILE A 444 23.43 12.77 -2.56
N GLN A 445 22.51 12.10 -1.86
CA GLN A 445 22.81 11.02 -0.94
C GLN A 445 22.38 9.68 -1.53
N VAL A 446 23.33 8.75 -1.69
CA VAL A 446 23.02 7.35 -2.01
C VAL A 446 22.58 6.65 -0.74
N VAL A 447 21.48 5.91 -0.82
CA VAL A 447 20.96 5.09 0.29
C VAL A 447 20.77 3.65 -0.17
N TYR A 448 21.49 2.70 0.41
CA TYR A 448 21.29 1.27 0.16
C TYR A 448 20.28 0.70 1.16
N VAL A 449 19.21 0.10 0.64
CA VAL A 449 18.21 -0.65 1.42
C VAL A 449 18.51 -2.13 1.25
N ILE A 450 19.10 -2.75 2.28
CA ILE A 450 19.46 -4.16 2.30
C ILE A 450 18.29 -4.95 2.89
N ASP A 451 17.56 -5.69 2.04
CA ASP A 451 16.43 -6.51 2.45
C ASP A 451 16.89 -7.93 2.81
N GLY A 452 16.80 -8.28 4.09
CA GLY A 452 17.34 -9.52 4.65
C GLY A 452 18.83 -9.41 5.02
N MET A 453 19.28 -10.25 5.96
CA MET A 453 20.67 -10.31 6.36
C MET A 453 21.17 -11.77 6.36
N PRO A 454 22.37 -12.07 5.85
CA PRO A 454 22.89 -13.44 5.76
C PRO A 454 23.47 -13.91 7.11
N SER A 455 22.71 -13.76 8.19
CA SER A 455 23.07 -14.05 9.59
C SER A 455 23.50 -15.50 9.83
N ALA A 456 22.89 -16.45 9.10
CA ALA A 456 23.24 -17.86 9.17
C ALA A 456 24.70 -18.19 8.76
N SER A 457 25.46 -17.25 8.18
CA SER A 457 26.84 -17.47 7.76
C SER A 457 27.78 -16.33 8.15
N LYS A 458 28.68 -16.59 9.11
CA LYS A 458 29.75 -15.65 9.51
C LYS A 458 30.61 -15.16 8.33
N THR A 459 30.88 -16.03 7.36
CA THR A 459 31.66 -15.69 6.16
C THR A 459 30.93 -14.68 5.28
N LYS A 460 29.63 -14.89 5.04
CA LYS A 460 28.81 -13.93 4.26
C LYS A 460 28.65 -12.62 5.00
N MET A 461 28.46 -12.66 6.32
CA MET A 461 28.36 -11.45 7.15
C MET A 461 29.65 -10.63 7.12
N ASN A 462 30.82 -11.27 7.21
CA ASN A 462 32.11 -10.58 7.07
C ASN A 462 32.28 -9.94 5.68
N PHE A 463 31.84 -10.62 4.63
CA PHE A 463 31.89 -10.08 3.29
C PHE A 463 30.97 -8.86 3.11
N LEU A 464 29.76 -8.91 3.67
CA LEU A 464 28.86 -7.74 3.72
C LEU A 464 29.53 -6.56 4.45
N ARG A 465 30.20 -6.80 5.58
CA ARG A 465 30.94 -5.74 6.31
C ARG A 465 32.03 -5.09 5.45
N GLU A 466 32.78 -5.87 4.67
CA GLU A 466 33.81 -5.35 3.76
C GLU A 466 33.22 -4.49 2.64
N GLU A 467 32.11 -4.95 2.04
CA GLU A 467 31.38 -4.22 1.00
C GLU A 467 30.83 -2.88 1.50
N VAL A 468 30.29 -2.83 2.72
CA VAL A 468 29.78 -1.59 3.34
C VAL A 468 30.93 -0.60 3.58
N LYS A 469 32.07 -1.05 4.13
CA LYS A 469 33.26 -0.20 4.34
C LYS A 469 33.78 0.40 3.04
N SER A 470 33.66 -0.30 1.91
CA SER A 470 34.05 0.21 0.60
C SER A 470 33.20 1.40 0.10
N LYS A 471 32.05 1.64 0.72
CA LYS A 471 31.03 2.64 0.33
C LYS A 471 30.80 3.70 1.41
N ALA A 472 31.89 4.27 1.94
CA ALA A 472 31.88 5.15 3.12
C ALA A 472 31.02 6.43 3.03
N ASN A 473 30.65 6.89 1.83
CA ASN A 473 29.81 8.08 1.62
C ASN A 473 28.31 7.75 1.44
N ALA A 474 27.93 6.46 1.46
CA ALA A 474 26.55 6.03 1.37
C ALA A 474 25.91 5.86 2.75
N LYS A 475 24.58 5.94 2.81
CA LYS A 475 23.81 5.56 4.01
C LYS A 475 23.17 4.19 3.80
N PHE A 476 22.90 3.49 4.88
CA PHE A 476 22.42 2.10 4.86
C PHE A 476 21.16 1.91 5.72
N ILE A 477 20.20 1.18 5.18
CA ILE A 477 19.03 0.68 5.91
C ILE A 477 19.09 -0.85 5.81
N TYR A 478 19.14 -1.53 6.95
CA TYR A 478 19.09 -2.99 6.99
C TYR A 478 17.71 -3.43 7.46
N ILE A 479 17.05 -4.33 6.75
CA ILE A 479 15.74 -4.87 7.11
C ILE A 479 15.91 -6.33 7.53
N SER A 480 15.52 -6.66 8.76
CA SER A 480 15.57 -8.02 9.30
C SER A 480 14.18 -8.49 9.70
N ARG A 481 13.79 -9.69 9.29
CA ARG A 481 12.48 -10.32 9.59
C ARG A 481 12.52 -11.31 10.76
N THR A 482 13.63 -11.39 11.48
CA THR A 482 13.85 -12.43 12.49
C THR A 482 14.16 -11.81 13.84
N GLU A 483 13.23 -11.93 14.79
CA GLU A 483 13.41 -11.50 16.19
C GLU A 483 14.41 -12.40 16.94
N SER A 484 14.57 -13.66 16.52
CA SER A 484 15.43 -14.65 17.19
C SER A 484 16.95 -14.42 17.02
N GLN A 485 17.36 -13.32 16.40
CA GLN A 485 18.76 -13.01 16.08
C GLN A 485 19.25 -11.69 16.68
N ILE A 486 18.58 -11.17 17.72
CA ILE A 486 18.93 -9.89 18.38
C ILE A 486 20.42 -9.83 18.75
N VAL A 487 21.03 -10.90 19.26
CA VAL A 487 22.45 -10.90 19.67
C VAL A 487 23.39 -10.67 18.47
N GLU A 488 23.16 -11.34 17.33
CA GLU A 488 23.97 -11.16 16.12
C GLU A 488 23.72 -9.79 15.47
N LEU A 489 22.48 -9.30 15.56
CA LEU A 489 22.11 -7.95 15.13
C LEU A 489 22.79 -6.87 15.97
N THR A 490 22.85 -7.03 17.30
CA THR A 490 23.54 -6.10 18.21
C THR A 490 25.05 -6.08 17.97
N GLU A 491 25.69 -7.23 17.73
CA GLU A 491 27.12 -7.26 17.35
C GLU A 491 27.36 -6.51 16.03
N PHE A 492 26.52 -6.73 15.02
CA PHE A 492 26.61 -6.03 13.74
C PHE A 492 26.33 -4.51 13.89
N SER A 493 25.32 -4.14 14.69
CA SER A 493 24.91 -2.76 14.92
C SER A 493 26.02 -1.94 15.56
N ASN A 494 26.63 -2.47 16.62
CA ASN A 494 27.73 -1.85 17.34
C ASN A 494 28.96 -1.60 16.44
N GLU A 495 29.30 -2.55 15.57
CA GLU A 495 30.44 -2.43 14.66
C GLU A 495 30.21 -1.43 13.51
N GLN A 496 28.96 -1.25 13.07
CA GLN A 496 28.57 -0.31 12.01
C GLN A 496 28.12 1.05 12.56
N SER A 497 28.10 1.24 13.89
CA SER A 497 27.48 2.40 14.53
C SER A 497 26.04 2.65 14.04
N ALA A 498 25.31 1.56 13.79
CA ALA A 498 23.90 1.59 13.46
C ALA A 498 23.11 1.45 14.78
N ASP A 499 21.98 2.14 14.91
CA ASP A 499 21.07 1.84 16.01
C ASP A 499 19.99 0.87 15.51
N ILE A 500 19.51 0.01 16.40
CA ILE A 500 18.42 -0.92 16.13
C ILE A 500 17.09 -0.22 16.38
N TYR A 501 16.16 -0.35 15.44
CA TYR A 501 14.81 0.18 15.53
C TYR A 501 13.77 -0.92 15.24
N LYS A 502 12.68 -0.91 16.00
CA LYS A 502 11.46 -1.68 15.71
C LYS A 502 10.58 -0.89 14.74
N ILE A 503 9.96 -1.56 13.78
CA ILE A 503 8.96 -0.93 12.91
C ILE A 503 7.71 -0.55 13.72
N CYS A 504 7.14 0.61 13.41
CA CYS A 504 5.91 1.13 14.00
C CYS A 504 4.82 1.29 12.94
N PRO A 505 3.54 1.40 13.33
CA PRO A 505 2.45 1.73 12.42
C PRO A 505 2.73 3.00 11.59
N VAL A 506 2.16 3.06 10.38
CA VAL A 506 2.17 4.27 9.54
C VAL A 506 1.58 5.45 10.32
N SER A 507 2.21 6.61 10.17
CA SER A 507 1.79 7.83 10.85
C SER A 507 0.35 8.21 10.46
N PHE A 508 -0.43 8.69 11.43
CA PHE A 508 -1.70 9.38 11.19
C PHE A 508 -1.54 10.48 10.14
N HIS A 509 -0.38 11.15 10.11
CA HIS A 509 -0.07 12.15 9.10
C HIS A 509 -0.08 11.62 7.68
N ASP A 510 0.66 10.54 7.43
CA ASP A 510 0.78 9.96 6.11
C ASP A 510 -0.51 9.28 5.69
N ILE A 511 -1.26 8.67 6.61
CA ILE A 511 -2.61 8.14 6.33
C ILE A 511 -3.54 9.29 5.90
N ALA A 512 -3.57 10.41 6.62
CA ALA A 512 -4.43 11.55 6.27
C ALA A 512 -4.03 12.16 4.92
N LEU A 513 -2.73 12.32 4.65
CA LEU A 513 -2.25 12.83 3.35
C LEU A 513 -2.56 11.87 2.21
N PHE A 514 -2.39 10.57 2.43
CA PHE A 514 -2.73 9.53 1.48
C PHE A 514 -4.22 9.58 1.13
N LEU A 515 -5.09 9.63 2.14
CA LEU A 515 -6.54 9.74 1.96
C LEU A 515 -6.93 11.03 1.22
N GLN A 516 -6.33 12.15 1.60
CA GLN A 516 -6.60 13.44 0.98
C GLN A 516 -6.26 13.44 -0.52
N LYS A 517 -5.08 12.95 -0.89
CA LYS A 517 -4.59 12.96 -2.27
C LYS A 517 -5.34 11.97 -3.16
N ASN A 518 -5.59 10.77 -2.65
CA ASN A 518 -6.13 9.68 -3.46
C ASN A 518 -7.66 9.66 -3.49
N PHE A 519 -8.33 10.10 -2.42
CA PHE A 519 -9.79 9.97 -2.28
C PHE A 519 -10.58 11.27 -2.47
N SER A 520 -9.94 12.33 -2.98
CA SER A 520 -10.60 13.63 -3.22
C SER A 520 -11.29 14.21 -1.98
N MET A 521 -10.77 13.89 -0.80
CA MET A 521 -11.28 14.36 0.49
C MET A 521 -10.70 15.73 0.83
N SER A 522 -11.43 16.53 1.61
CA SER A 522 -10.84 17.73 2.23
C SER A 522 -9.83 17.34 3.33
N ALA A 523 -8.88 18.21 3.68
CA ALA A 523 -7.93 17.90 4.76
C ALA A 523 -8.63 17.53 6.09
N PRO A 524 -9.65 18.28 6.58
CA PRO A 524 -10.37 17.90 7.80
C PRO A 524 -11.13 16.58 7.68
N GLU A 525 -11.68 16.27 6.50
CA GLU A 525 -12.35 14.99 6.25
C GLU A 525 -11.36 13.83 6.26
N ALA A 526 -10.23 13.98 5.58
CA ALA A 526 -9.17 12.98 5.54
C ALA A 526 -8.58 12.72 6.93
N GLU A 527 -8.41 13.75 7.76
CA GLU A 527 -7.98 13.62 9.16
C GLU A 527 -8.98 12.81 10.02
N VAL A 528 -10.28 13.11 9.93
CA VAL A 528 -11.29 12.37 10.70
C VAL A 528 -11.35 10.91 10.24
N VAL A 529 -11.25 10.67 8.94
CA VAL A 529 -11.23 9.31 8.37
C VAL A 529 -9.95 8.56 8.76
N ALA A 530 -8.79 9.21 8.70
CA ALA A 530 -7.51 8.64 9.16
C ALA A 530 -7.56 8.28 10.64
N TYR A 531 -8.20 9.12 11.46
CA TYR A 531 -8.36 8.87 12.90
C TYR A 531 -9.20 7.61 13.13
N ARG A 532 -10.31 7.46 12.41
CA ARG A 532 -11.16 6.25 12.48
C ARG A 532 -10.45 4.99 11.99
N LEU A 533 -9.69 5.10 10.90
CA LEU A 533 -8.88 4.00 10.38
C LEU A 533 -7.81 3.57 11.37
N SER A 534 -7.05 4.52 11.93
CA SER A 534 -6.06 4.24 12.97
C SER A 534 -6.68 3.56 14.19
N ARG A 535 -7.88 3.98 14.62
CA ARG A 535 -8.59 3.29 15.71
C ARG A 535 -9.03 1.89 15.33
N THR A 536 -9.52 1.68 14.11
CA THR A 536 -9.90 0.35 13.61
C THR A 536 -8.67 -0.56 13.57
N PHE A 537 -7.55 -0.05 13.05
CA PHE A 537 -6.29 -0.79 13.01
C PHE A 537 -5.79 -1.14 14.40
N ASN A 538 -5.79 -0.20 15.34
CA ASN A 538 -5.38 -0.47 16.72
C ASN A 538 -6.34 -1.45 17.41
N GLN A 539 -7.65 -1.37 17.15
CA GLN A 539 -8.64 -2.27 17.76
C GLN A 539 -8.47 -3.71 17.29
N PHE A 540 -8.11 -3.93 16.02
CA PHE A 540 -7.95 -5.26 15.42
C PHE A 540 -6.48 -5.69 15.23
N GLU A 541 -5.55 -4.99 15.88
CA GLU A 541 -4.10 -5.23 15.80
C GLU A 541 -3.59 -5.35 14.36
N LEU A 542 -4.14 -4.51 13.50
CA LEU A 542 -3.82 -4.45 12.09
C LEU A 542 -2.49 -3.70 11.95
N SER A 543 -1.45 -4.38 11.48
CA SER A 543 -0.13 -3.81 11.21
C SER A 543 -0.25 -2.77 10.09
N ALA A 544 -0.55 -1.52 10.46
CA ALA A 544 -1.14 -0.48 9.62
C ALA A 544 -0.40 -0.20 8.31
N HIS A 545 -0.66 -0.98 7.26
CA HIS A 545 -0.16 -0.73 5.92
C HIS A 545 -1.35 -0.56 4.94
N PRO A 546 -1.55 0.64 4.36
CA PRO A 546 -2.71 0.89 3.50
C PRO A 546 -2.82 0.03 2.24
N SER A 547 -1.76 -0.72 1.87
CA SER A 547 -1.84 -1.73 0.80
C SER A 547 -2.86 -2.83 1.06
N TYR A 548 -3.39 -3.00 2.29
CA TYR A 548 -4.49 -3.93 2.54
C TYR A 548 -5.81 -3.51 1.88
N PHE A 549 -5.95 -2.24 1.52
CA PHE A 549 -7.08 -1.77 0.72
C PHE A 549 -6.86 -1.95 -0.79
N ALA A 550 -5.76 -2.64 -1.13
CA ALA A 550 -5.52 -3.61 -2.19
C ALA A 550 -6.55 -3.76 -3.30
N GLY A 551 -6.90 -2.73 -4.09
CA GLY A 551 -7.81 -2.90 -5.22
C GLY A 551 -9.29 -2.72 -4.89
N ILE A 552 -9.61 -2.08 -3.76
CA ILE A 552 -10.96 -1.56 -3.51
C ILE A 552 -11.14 -0.29 -4.36
N PRO A 553 -12.16 -0.21 -5.24
CA PRO A 553 -12.45 1.01 -5.99
C PRO A 553 -12.58 2.20 -5.04
N LYS A 554 -12.09 3.37 -5.46
CA LYS A 554 -12.08 4.60 -4.67
C LYS A 554 -13.47 4.93 -4.13
N GLU A 555 -14.50 4.73 -4.95
CA GLU A 555 -15.90 4.96 -4.62
C GLU A 555 -16.39 3.99 -3.55
N THR A 556 -16.01 2.70 -3.64
CA THR A 556 -16.36 1.66 -2.67
C THR A 556 -15.69 1.92 -1.34
N LEU A 557 -14.38 2.20 -1.32
CA LEU A 557 -13.68 2.50 -0.07
C LEU A 557 -14.21 3.79 0.56
N SER A 558 -14.48 4.82 -0.24
CA SER A 558 -15.09 6.06 0.24
C SER A 558 -16.48 5.81 0.84
N ALA A 559 -17.33 5.00 0.20
CA ALA A 559 -18.65 4.65 0.72
C ALA A 559 -18.56 3.88 2.05
N LEU A 560 -17.64 2.90 2.16
CA LEU A 560 -17.44 2.13 3.38
C LEU A 560 -16.92 2.99 4.54
N LEU A 561 -15.96 3.88 4.25
CA LEU A 561 -15.42 4.82 5.24
C LEU A 561 -16.47 5.84 5.69
N GLN A 562 -17.37 6.26 4.81
CA GLN A 562 -18.49 7.14 5.15
C GLN A 562 -19.60 6.42 5.93
N ALA A 563 -19.88 5.16 5.58
CA ALA A 563 -20.88 4.32 6.23
C ALA A 563 -20.40 3.75 7.57
N ASN A 564 -19.10 3.87 7.89
CA ASN A 564 -18.46 3.30 9.08
C ASN A 564 -18.60 1.77 9.15
N ARG A 565 -18.50 1.11 7.99
CA ARG A 565 -18.65 -0.34 7.83
C ARG A 565 -17.31 -1.05 8.00
N ARG A 566 -17.02 -1.51 9.21
CA ARG A 566 -15.72 -2.11 9.58
C ARG A 566 -15.65 -3.56 9.14
N SER A 567 -16.70 -4.34 9.31
CA SER A 567 -16.74 -5.75 8.89
C SER A 567 -16.60 -5.92 7.37
N GLU A 568 -17.25 -5.08 6.57
CA GLU A 568 -17.11 -5.09 5.11
C GLU A 568 -15.71 -4.64 4.67
N LEU A 569 -15.14 -3.62 5.34
CA LEU A 569 -13.77 -3.16 5.10
C LEU A 569 -12.76 -4.27 5.40
N ILE A 570 -12.91 -4.95 6.54
CA ILE A 570 -12.07 -6.07 6.96
C ILE A 570 -12.26 -7.26 6.03
N GLN A 571 -13.49 -7.59 5.64
CA GLN A 571 -13.78 -8.63 4.66
C GLN A 571 -13.03 -8.39 3.35
N LEU A 572 -13.05 -7.16 2.83
CA LEU A 572 -12.33 -6.81 1.60
C LEU A 572 -10.82 -6.98 1.78
N ALA A 573 -10.26 -6.62 2.94
CA ALA A 573 -8.86 -6.88 3.24
C ALA A 573 -8.56 -8.39 3.27
N VAL A 574 -9.36 -9.20 3.96
CA VAL A 574 -9.21 -10.68 3.98
C VAL A 574 -9.32 -11.28 2.58
N ASP A 575 -10.29 -10.82 1.79
CA ASP A 575 -10.46 -11.24 0.40
C ASP A 575 -9.26 -10.83 -0.48
N GLY A 576 -8.67 -9.66 -0.24
CA GLY A 576 -7.41 -9.23 -0.86
C GLY A 576 -6.28 -10.21 -0.56
N PHE A 577 -6.06 -10.55 0.71
CA PHE A 577 -5.07 -11.54 1.16
C PHE A 577 -5.22 -12.89 0.47
N LEU A 578 -6.44 -13.42 0.45
CA LEU A 578 -6.70 -14.72 -0.17
C LEU A 578 -6.57 -14.67 -1.69
N THR A 579 -6.74 -13.52 -2.33
CA THR A 579 -6.50 -13.35 -3.76
C THR A 579 -5.02 -13.52 -4.10
N PHE A 580 -4.10 -13.04 -3.24
CA PHE A 580 -2.67 -13.30 -3.39
C PHE A 580 -2.30 -14.77 -3.29
N VAL A 581 -2.88 -15.47 -2.32
CA VAL A 581 -2.65 -16.91 -2.14
C VAL A 581 -3.10 -17.68 -3.39
N VAL A 582 -4.20 -17.26 -4.03
CA VAL A 582 -4.71 -17.90 -5.25
C VAL A 582 -3.85 -17.55 -6.48
N ALA A 583 -3.42 -16.29 -6.60
CA ALA A 583 -2.62 -15.83 -7.74
C ALA A 583 -1.24 -16.52 -7.83
N ASP A 584 -0.63 -16.80 -6.68
CA ASP A 584 0.67 -17.49 -6.60
C ASP A 584 0.57 -19.02 -6.60
N ASP A 585 -0.65 -19.56 -6.57
CA ASP A 585 -0.87 -21.01 -6.59
C ASP A 585 -0.65 -21.58 -8.00
N LYS A 586 0.56 -22.11 -8.22
CA LYS A 586 0.96 -22.77 -9.47
C LYS A 586 0.64 -24.27 -9.50
N SER A 587 -0.19 -24.78 -8.58
CA SER A 587 -0.60 -26.17 -8.59
C SER A 587 -1.57 -26.49 -9.73
N ASP A 588 -1.66 -27.76 -10.11
CA ASP A 588 -2.55 -28.22 -11.18
C ASP A 588 -4.04 -27.94 -10.87
N ILE A 589 -4.40 -27.84 -9.57
CA ILE A 589 -5.75 -27.53 -9.09
C ILE A 589 -5.67 -26.39 -8.08
N SER A 590 -5.85 -25.16 -8.57
CA SER A 590 -5.96 -23.98 -7.71
C SER A 590 -7.38 -23.83 -7.17
N LEU A 591 -7.54 -23.92 -5.84
CA LEU A 591 -8.82 -23.73 -5.17
C LEU A 591 -9.18 -22.25 -5.09
N SER A 592 -10.46 -21.95 -5.31
CA SER A 592 -10.97 -20.57 -5.26
C SER A 592 -10.75 -19.91 -3.90
N ARG A 593 -10.75 -18.57 -3.91
CA ARG A 593 -10.74 -17.72 -2.71
C ARG A 593 -11.76 -18.17 -1.66
N THR A 594 -13.00 -18.43 -2.11
CA THR A 594 -14.11 -18.82 -1.23
C THR A 594 -13.89 -20.18 -0.57
N THR A 595 -13.25 -21.12 -1.27
CA THR A 595 -12.91 -22.44 -0.71
C THR A 595 -11.79 -22.34 0.31
N ARG A 596 -10.76 -21.53 0.03
CA ARG A 596 -9.65 -21.25 0.96
C ARG A 596 -10.13 -20.54 2.23
N SER A 597 -11.01 -19.55 2.09
CA SER A 597 -11.68 -18.89 3.22
C SER A 597 -12.44 -19.91 4.09
N ARG A 598 -13.21 -20.82 3.47
CA ARG A 598 -13.94 -21.87 4.18
C ARG A 598 -13.04 -22.79 4.99
N PHE A 599 -11.89 -23.18 4.44
CA PHE A 599 -10.90 -23.97 5.17
C PHE A 599 -10.41 -23.22 6.42
N LEU A 600 -10.03 -21.95 6.29
CA LEU A 600 -9.56 -21.15 7.43
C LEU A 600 -10.66 -20.90 8.47
N ARG A 601 -11.92 -20.72 8.06
CA ARG A 601 -13.06 -20.62 9.00
C ARG A 601 -13.27 -21.90 9.81
N ASN A 602 -13.11 -23.07 9.19
CA ASN A 602 -13.17 -24.33 9.93
C ASN A 602 -12.00 -24.46 10.91
N LEU A 603 -10.80 -24.09 10.48
CA LEU A 603 -9.61 -24.15 11.33
C LEU A 603 -9.70 -23.23 12.55
N VAL A 604 -10.14 -21.97 12.37
CA VAL A 604 -10.27 -21.02 13.50
C VAL A 604 -11.34 -21.48 14.50
N LEU A 605 -12.43 -22.12 14.05
CA LEU A 605 -13.42 -22.70 14.96
C LEU A 605 -12.81 -23.80 15.84
N GLU A 606 -12.03 -24.70 15.26
CA GLU A 606 -11.37 -25.78 16.01
C GLU A 606 -10.38 -25.22 17.03
N ILE A 607 -9.66 -24.15 16.68
CA ILE A 607 -8.68 -23.51 17.56
C ILE A 607 -9.36 -22.72 18.68
N LYS A 608 -10.34 -21.87 18.38
CA LYS A 608 -10.91 -20.91 19.33
C LYS A 608 -12.12 -21.44 20.08
N VAL A 609 -12.96 -22.23 19.44
CA VAL A 609 -14.21 -22.70 20.03
C VAL A 609 -14.04 -24.09 20.63
N GLU A 610 -13.34 -24.99 19.93
CA GLU A 610 -13.04 -26.34 20.44
C GLU A 610 -11.72 -26.41 21.22
N MET A 611 -10.98 -25.30 21.31
CA MET A 611 -9.72 -25.16 22.06
C MET A 611 -8.65 -26.20 21.66
N ARG A 612 -8.61 -26.58 20.38
CA ARG A 612 -7.61 -27.53 19.84
C ARG A 612 -6.35 -26.82 19.36
N SER A 613 -5.20 -27.43 19.62
CA SER A 613 -3.91 -27.02 19.05
C SER A 613 -3.51 -27.96 17.91
N PHE A 614 -2.95 -27.42 16.83
CA PHE A 614 -2.46 -28.21 15.70
C PHE A 614 -0.96 -28.04 15.55
N SER A 615 -0.21 -29.13 15.71
CA SER A 615 1.14 -29.25 15.18
C SER A 615 1.13 -29.30 13.65
N GLN A 616 2.28 -29.15 13.00
CA GLN A 616 2.40 -29.25 11.54
C GLN A 616 1.82 -30.56 10.98
N ALA A 617 2.07 -31.70 11.64
CA ALA A 617 1.51 -32.99 11.23
C ALA A 617 -0.02 -33.04 11.35
N GLN A 618 -0.57 -32.55 12.47
CA GLN A 618 -2.02 -32.52 12.69
C GLN A 618 -2.73 -31.56 11.73
N LEU A 619 -2.08 -30.46 11.34
CA LEU A 619 -2.64 -29.53 10.34
C LEU A 619 -2.66 -30.15 8.94
N ILE A 620 -1.65 -30.95 8.59
CA ILE A 620 -1.62 -31.73 7.35
C ILE A 620 -2.77 -32.74 7.34
N ASP A 621 -2.96 -33.50 8.42
CA ASP A 621 -4.06 -34.46 8.55
C ASP A 621 -5.43 -33.77 8.45
N PHE A 622 -5.61 -32.63 9.14
CA PHE A 622 -6.83 -31.82 9.04
C PHE A 622 -7.10 -31.32 7.61
N THR A 623 -6.04 -30.95 6.88
CA THR A 623 -6.14 -30.51 5.49
C THR A 623 -6.48 -31.67 4.55
N ASP A 624 -5.93 -32.86 4.79
CA ASP A 624 -6.25 -34.08 4.06
C ASP A 624 -7.71 -34.52 4.28
N GLU A 625 -8.21 -34.44 5.52
CA GLU A 625 -9.63 -34.66 5.83
C GLU A 625 -10.54 -33.66 5.10
N PHE A 626 -10.19 -32.38 5.11
CA PHE A 626 -10.91 -31.35 4.35
C PHE A 626 -10.89 -31.64 2.84
N SER A 627 -9.75 -32.06 2.30
CA SER A 627 -9.59 -32.42 0.90
C SER A 627 -10.48 -33.60 0.51
N LYS A 628 -10.50 -34.66 1.32
CA LYS A 628 -11.32 -35.86 1.12
C LYS A 628 -12.81 -35.59 1.24
N LEU A 629 -13.21 -34.72 2.16
CA LEU A 629 -14.63 -34.37 2.36
C LEU A 629 -15.28 -33.79 1.10
N TYR A 630 -14.50 -33.08 0.28
CA TYR A 630 -14.97 -32.40 -0.94
C TYR A 630 -14.36 -32.97 -2.23
N ASP A 631 -13.65 -34.09 -2.17
CA ASP A 631 -12.93 -34.72 -3.29
C ASP A 631 -11.98 -33.76 -4.04
N PHE A 632 -11.29 -32.88 -3.31
CA PHE A 632 -10.23 -32.06 -3.88
C PHE A 632 -8.96 -32.90 -4.06
N ALA A 633 -8.31 -32.81 -5.22
CA ALA A 633 -7.02 -33.44 -5.48
C ALA A 633 -5.87 -32.44 -5.28
N ILE A 634 -5.77 -31.89 -4.07
CA ILE A 634 -4.71 -30.95 -3.67
C ILE A 634 -3.60 -31.66 -2.88
N ASP A 635 -2.41 -31.08 -2.89
CA ASP A 635 -1.31 -31.46 -1.98
C ASP A 635 -1.45 -30.68 -0.66
N PRO A 636 -1.75 -31.35 0.48
CA PRO A 636 -1.97 -30.67 1.76
C PRO A 636 -0.79 -29.79 2.21
N MET A 637 0.45 -30.23 1.98
CA MET A 637 1.63 -29.47 2.41
C MET A 637 1.78 -28.19 1.59
N LYS A 638 1.68 -28.28 0.26
CA LYS A 638 1.74 -27.09 -0.61
C LYS A 638 0.57 -26.15 -0.35
N PHE A 639 -0.62 -26.69 -0.08
CA PHE A 639 -1.81 -25.90 0.22
C PHE A 639 -1.63 -25.08 1.51
N ILE A 640 -1.10 -25.69 2.58
CA ILE A 640 -0.76 -25.01 3.84
C ILE A 640 0.34 -23.97 3.62
N GLN A 641 1.40 -24.33 2.88
CA GLN A 641 2.54 -23.45 2.65
C GLN A 641 2.13 -22.13 1.99
N GLY A 642 1.15 -22.15 1.08
CA GLY A 642 0.63 -20.92 0.47
C GLY A 642 0.04 -19.91 1.46
N PHE A 643 -0.48 -20.34 2.61
CA PHE A 643 -0.93 -19.43 3.66
C PHE A 643 0.22 -18.93 4.54
N ILE A 644 1.24 -19.77 4.77
CA ILE A 644 2.44 -19.41 5.55
C ILE A 644 3.29 -18.40 4.80
N ASP A 645 3.54 -18.64 3.51
CA ASP A 645 4.32 -17.76 2.64
C ASP A 645 3.70 -16.37 2.50
N LYS A 646 2.37 -16.25 2.69
CA LYS A 646 1.63 -14.98 2.68
C LYS A 646 1.38 -14.40 4.07
N GLY A 647 2.01 -14.96 5.10
CA GLY A 647 1.93 -14.46 6.47
C GLY A 647 0.52 -14.50 7.05
N ILE A 648 -0.34 -15.42 6.62
CA ILE A 648 -1.70 -15.60 7.19
C ILE A 648 -1.62 -16.48 8.44
N MET A 649 -0.76 -17.49 8.42
CA MET A 649 -0.52 -18.40 9.54
C MET A 649 0.98 -18.61 9.76
N HIS A 650 1.38 -18.95 10.97
CA HIS A 650 2.74 -19.36 11.32
C HIS A 650 2.70 -20.47 12.37
N PHE A 651 3.85 -21.09 12.61
CA PHE A 651 4.04 -21.98 13.76
C PHE A 651 4.76 -21.21 14.87
N ASP A 652 4.22 -21.25 16.08
CA ASP A 652 4.84 -20.65 17.26
C ASP A 652 6.11 -21.41 17.69
N GLU A 653 6.82 -20.91 18.70
CA GLU A 653 8.08 -21.52 19.20
C GLU A 653 7.91 -22.98 19.66
N ILE A 654 6.69 -23.37 20.01
CA ILE A 654 6.32 -24.70 20.48
C ILE A 654 5.89 -25.60 19.30
N GLY A 655 5.78 -25.04 18.09
CA GLY A 655 5.44 -25.73 16.85
C GLY A 655 3.94 -25.87 16.59
N ASN A 656 3.09 -25.06 17.25
CA ASN A 656 1.65 -25.04 17.02
C ASN A 656 1.26 -23.94 16.04
N VAL A 657 0.25 -24.22 15.22
CA VAL A 657 -0.29 -23.22 14.28
C VAL A 657 -0.94 -22.06 15.04
N LYS A 658 -0.66 -20.84 14.58
CA LYS A 658 -1.30 -19.60 14.99
C LYS A 658 -1.66 -18.79 13.76
N PHE A 659 -2.76 -18.04 13.83
CA PHE A 659 -3.02 -17.00 12.85
C PHE A 659 -2.05 -15.85 13.10
N SER A 660 -1.33 -15.45 12.05
CA SER A 660 -0.37 -14.35 12.14
C SER A 660 -1.04 -12.98 12.15
N LEU A 661 -2.28 -12.90 11.64
CA LEU A 661 -3.05 -11.67 11.48
C LEU A 661 -4.34 -11.73 12.33
N PRO A 662 -4.38 -11.08 13.51
CA PRO A 662 -5.53 -11.13 14.42
C PRO A 662 -6.85 -10.71 13.77
N PHE A 663 -6.85 -9.69 12.91
CA PHE A 663 -8.06 -9.26 12.21
C PHE A 663 -8.63 -10.32 11.25
N VAL A 664 -7.77 -11.14 10.60
CA VAL A 664 -8.19 -12.25 9.74
C VAL A 664 -8.84 -13.33 10.61
N GLU A 665 -8.20 -13.68 11.72
CA GLU A 665 -8.72 -14.64 12.70
C GLU A 665 -10.10 -14.21 13.22
N ASN A 666 -10.20 -12.99 13.74
CA ASN A 666 -11.42 -12.42 14.31
C ASN A 666 -12.57 -12.36 13.29
N TYR A 667 -12.28 -11.94 12.05
CA TYR A 667 -13.29 -11.88 10.99
C TYR A 667 -13.78 -13.28 10.58
N LEU A 668 -12.87 -14.23 10.38
CA LEU A 668 -13.22 -15.59 9.99
C LEU A 668 -14.07 -16.27 11.08
N LEU A 669 -13.70 -16.07 12.35
CA LEU A 669 -14.45 -16.58 13.49
C LEU A 669 -15.86 -15.96 13.55
N ALA A 670 -15.96 -14.62 13.51
CA ALA A 670 -17.23 -13.90 13.53
C ALA A 670 -18.15 -14.30 12.37
N SER A 671 -17.59 -14.40 11.16
CA SER A 671 -18.30 -14.84 9.95
C SER A 671 -18.88 -16.24 10.12
N GLU A 672 -18.12 -17.18 10.66
CA GLU A 672 -18.59 -18.55 10.84
C GLU A 672 -19.59 -18.69 12.00
N LEU A 673 -19.38 -17.98 13.12
CA LEU A 673 -20.31 -17.96 14.25
C LEU A 673 -21.65 -17.31 13.88
N SER A 674 -21.68 -16.31 12.99
CA SER A 674 -22.92 -15.72 12.48
C SER A 674 -23.84 -16.72 11.79
N GLN A 675 -23.27 -17.80 11.24
CA GLN A 675 -24.00 -18.88 10.56
C GLN A 675 -24.36 -20.04 11.50
N LYS A 676 -23.79 -20.09 12.70
CA LYS A 676 -23.90 -21.21 13.65
C LYS A 676 -24.31 -20.72 15.04
N GLU A 677 -25.59 -20.38 15.18
CA GLU A 677 -26.17 -19.80 16.40
C GLU A 677 -25.82 -20.56 17.69
N PHE A 678 -25.88 -21.90 17.68
CA PHE A 678 -25.55 -22.72 18.85
C PHE A 678 -24.09 -22.53 19.31
N LEU A 679 -23.15 -22.46 18.37
CA LEU A 679 -21.74 -22.24 18.68
C LEU A 679 -21.49 -20.80 19.13
N ALA A 680 -22.14 -19.83 18.49
CA ALA A 680 -22.05 -18.41 18.88
C ALA A 680 -22.50 -18.21 20.33
N LYS A 681 -23.59 -18.86 20.75
CA LYS A 681 -24.07 -18.82 22.14
C LYS A 681 -23.11 -19.48 23.13
N ARG A 682 -22.44 -20.57 22.74
CA ARG A 682 -21.44 -21.23 23.60
C ARG A 682 -20.17 -20.38 23.73
N TYR A 683 -19.78 -19.68 22.67
CA TYR A 683 -18.56 -18.90 22.61
C TYR A 683 -18.71 -17.53 23.28
N TYR A 684 -19.77 -16.78 22.98
CA TYR A 684 -20.01 -15.45 23.55
C TYR A 684 -20.78 -15.54 24.88
N ASP A 685 -20.05 -15.85 25.95
CA ASP A 685 -20.59 -15.82 27.31
C ASP A 685 -20.37 -14.45 27.96
N PHE A 686 -21.44 -13.66 28.10
CA PHE A 686 -21.41 -12.34 28.71
C PHE A 686 -20.98 -12.34 30.19
N LYS A 687 -20.90 -13.49 30.84
CA LYS A 687 -20.42 -13.65 32.23
C LYS A 687 -18.93 -13.93 32.32
N SER A 688 -18.27 -14.23 31.20
CA SER A 688 -16.83 -14.48 31.15
C SER A 688 -16.03 -13.21 31.41
N SER A 689 -14.93 -13.33 32.17
CA SER A 689 -13.94 -12.27 32.32
C SER A 689 -13.05 -12.11 31.07
N ASP A 690 -12.86 -13.19 30.31
CA ASP A 690 -12.10 -13.24 29.05
C ASP A 690 -13.05 -13.23 27.84
N PHE A 691 -13.86 -12.18 27.73
CA PHE A 691 -14.78 -12.03 26.61
C PHE A 691 -14.03 -11.54 25.36
N ASP A 692 -14.21 -12.23 24.22
CA ASP A 692 -13.63 -11.80 22.93
C ASP A 692 -14.44 -10.64 22.31
N PHE A 693 -14.09 -9.42 22.72
CA PHE A 693 -14.71 -8.20 22.21
C PHE A 693 -14.47 -7.98 20.71
N GLN A 694 -13.30 -8.39 20.20
CA GLN A 694 -12.90 -8.08 18.82
C GLN A 694 -13.75 -8.89 17.83
N SER A 695 -13.85 -10.21 17.99
CA SER A 695 -14.70 -11.02 17.11
C SER A 695 -16.19 -10.72 17.33
N PHE A 696 -16.60 -10.41 18.57
CA PHE A 696 -18.00 -10.09 18.86
C PHE A 696 -18.48 -8.81 18.18
N ASP A 697 -17.63 -7.78 18.10
CA ASP A 697 -17.92 -6.54 17.38
C ASP A 697 -18.24 -6.81 15.90
N LEU A 698 -17.39 -7.61 15.24
CA LEU A 698 -17.60 -8.05 13.86
C LEU A 698 -18.84 -8.94 13.72
N TYR A 699 -19.08 -9.83 14.67
CA TYR A 699 -20.25 -10.70 14.69
C TYR A 699 -21.55 -9.89 14.74
N CYS A 700 -21.60 -8.84 15.56
CA CYS A 700 -22.75 -7.93 15.63
C CYS A 700 -22.98 -7.20 14.31
N GLU A 701 -21.90 -6.73 13.67
CA GLU A 701 -21.98 -6.03 12.38
C GLU A 701 -22.41 -6.94 11.22
N ILE A 702 -21.99 -8.22 11.23
CA ILE A 702 -22.42 -9.22 10.23
C ILE A 702 -23.88 -9.63 10.44
N GLY A 703 -24.31 -9.68 11.71
CA GLY A 703 -25.69 -10.01 12.10
C GLY A 703 -25.71 -10.92 13.32
N ALA A 704 -25.94 -10.35 14.50
CA ALA A 704 -26.11 -11.11 15.73
C ALA A 704 -27.43 -11.91 15.75
N SER A 705 -27.40 -13.11 16.33
CA SER A 705 -28.60 -13.93 16.53
C SER A 705 -29.56 -13.34 17.57
N ASP A 706 -30.87 -13.49 17.32
CA ASP A 706 -31.92 -13.01 18.23
C ASP A 706 -31.78 -13.60 19.64
N THR A 707 -31.38 -14.86 19.75
CA THR A 707 -31.17 -15.52 21.05
C THR A 707 -30.06 -14.85 21.86
N LEU A 708 -28.97 -14.45 21.22
CA LEU A 708 -27.86 -13.80 21.91
C LEU A 708 -28.24 -12.37 22.30
N VAL A 709 -28.92 -11.64 21.42
CA VAL A 709 -29.45 -10.30 21.72
C VAL A 709 -30.42 -10.36 22.91
N LYS A 710 -31.29 -11.37 22.98
CA LYS A 710 -32.16 -11.59 24.12
C LYS A 710 -31.38 -11.89 25.41
N THR A 711 -30.37 -12.75 25.33
CA THR A 711 -29.50 -13.08 26.47
C THR A 711 -28.80 -11.81 27.00
N TYR A 712 -28.37 -10.93 26.10
CA TYR A 712 -27.81 -9.63 26.46
C TYR A 712 -28.85 -8.75 27.17
N LEU A 713 -30.06 -8.61 26.61
CA LEU A 713 -31.13 -7.81 27.20
C LEU A 713 -31.50 -8.27 28.61
N ASP A 714 -31.58 -9.59 28.82
CA ASP A 714 -31.84 -10.18 30.14
C ASP A 714 -30.72 -9.79 31.13
N THR A 715 -29.46 -9.94 30.72
CA THR A 715 -28.28 -9.55 31.53
C THR A 715 -28.26 -8.05 31.85
N MET A 716 -28.62 -7.20 30.87
CA MET A 716 -28.69 -5.75 31.07
C MET A 716 -29.80 -5.36 32.07
N ASN A 717 -30.94 -6.05 32.04
CA ASN A 717 -32.02 -5.82 33.01
C ASN A 717 -31.59 -6.21 34.43
N ASP A 718 -30.90 -7.35 34.60
CA ASP A 718 -30.34 -7.77 35.89
C ASP A 718 -29.39 -6.69 36.47
N LEU A 719 -28.55 -6.09 35.61
CA LEU A 719 -27.63 -5.02 36.02
C LEU A 719 -28.36 -3.70 36.35
N LEU A 720 -29.42 -3.37 35.63
CA LEU A 720 -30.26 -2.20 35.93
C LEU A 720 -30.92 -2.32 37.31
N ASP A 721 -31.35 -3.52 37.68
CA ASP A 721 -31.91 -3.80 39.00
C ASP A 721 -30.83 -3.77 40.08
N GLN A 722 -29.63 -4.26 39.78
CA GLN A 722 -28.50 -4.29 40.73
C GLN A 722 -27.94 -2.90 41.06
N PHE A 723 -27.75 -2.04 40.05
CA PHE A 723 -27.08 -0.73 40.20
C PHE A 723 -28.06 0.45 40.29
N GLY A 724 -29.35 0.17 40.51
CA GLY A 724 -30.37 1.18 40.71
C GLY A 724 -29.97 2.19 41.79
N ILE A 725 -30.19 3.48 41.52
CA ILE A 725 -29.97 4.54 42.52
C ILE A 725 -31.13 4.47 43.52
N GLU A 726 -30.84 4.43 44.83
CA GLU A 726 -31.86 4.41 45.88
C GLU A 726 -32.83 5.61 45.77
N ASP A 727 -34.11 5.37 46.05
CA ASP A 727 -35.17 6.40 45.96
C ASP A 727 -34.82 7.64 46.81
N GLY A 728 -34.58 8.77 46.15
CA GLY A 728 -34.22 10.06 46.78
C GLY A 728 -32.72 10.38 46.79
N GLY A 729 -31.85 9.47 46.37
CA GLY A 729 -30.42 9.72 46.14
C GLY A 729 -30.19 10.55 44.88
N GLY A 730 -29.70 11.79 45.02
CA GLY A 730 -29.32 12.60 43.86
C GLY A 730 -28.05 12.05 43.19
N HIS A 731 -28.02 12.03 41.86
CA HIS A 731 -26.83 11.60 41.13
C HIS A 731 -25.59 12.45 41.49
N VAL A 732 -24.46 11.81 41.80
CA VAL A 732 -23.24 12.47 42.32
C VAL A 732 -22.70 13.60 41.44
N LEU A 733 -22.73 13.47 40.11
CA LEU A 733 -22.35 14.53 39.16
C LEU A 733 -23.20 15.81 39.23
N LEU A 734 -24.41 15.74 39.79
CA LEU A 734 -25.32 16.89 39.93
C LEU A 734 -25.13 17.63 41.25
N SER A 735 -24.36 17.07 42.19
CA SER A 735 -24.07 17.71 43.45
C SER A 735 -22.74 18.48 43.40
N ASP A 736 -22.49 19.24 44.45
CA ASP A 736 -21.19 19.83 44.73
C ASP A 736 -20.31 18.88 45.57
N SER A 737 -20.64 17.58 45.71
CA SER A 737 -19.78 16.66 46.48
C SER A 737 -18.45 16.38 45.77
N ILE A 738 -18.36 16.65 44.47
CA ILE A 738 -17.15 16.48 43.67
C ILE A 738 -16.35 17.79 43.65
N HIS A 739 -15.31 17.85 44.47
CA HIS A 739 -14.41 19.00 44.58
C HIS A 739 -12.94 18.59 44.48
N PRO A 740 -12.45 18.15 43.30
CA PRO A 740 -11.02 17.96 43.09
C PRO A 740 -10.26 19.24 43.45
N VAL A 741 -9.11 19.10 44.11
CA VAL A 741 -8.34 20.23 44.64
C VAL A 741 -7.95 21.22 43.53
N MET A 742 -7.81 20.74 42.30
CA MET A 742 -7.62 21.54 41.08
C MET A 742 -8.70 22.59 40.82
N LEU A 743 -9.94 22.37 41.25
CA LEU A 743 -11.06 23.29 41.03
C LEU A 743 -11.19 24.36 42.12
N GLY A 744 -10.49 24.21 43.25
CA GLY A 744 -10.63 25.06 44.44
C GLY A 744 -9.76 26.32 44.49
N SER A 745 -8.71 26.45 43.66
CA SER A 745 -7.84 27.65 43.68
C SER A 745 -7.89 28.44 42.36
N GLN A 746 -7.98 29.77 42.44
CA GLN A 746 -8.04 30.65 41.27
C GLN A 746 -6.83 30.46 40.33
N ASP A 747 -5.64 30.23 40.88
CA ASP A 747 -4.41 30.01 40.10
C ASP A 747 -4.37 28.64 39.40
N ARG A 748 -5.03 27.61 39.93
CA ARG A 748 -5.12 26.27 39.29
C ARG A 748 -6.34 26.15 38.39
N LEU A 749 -7.39 26.94 38.63
CA LEU A 749 -8.46 27.18 37.68
C LEU A 749 -7.92 27.82 36.39
N GLN A 750 -6.88 28.66 36.47
CA GLN A 750 -6.15 29.14 35.28
C GLN A 750 -5.43 28.02 34.52
N LEU A 751 -4.98 26.94 35.18
CA LEU A 751 -4.39 25.76 34.54
C LEU A 751 -5.45 24.91 33.80
N LEU A 752 -6.68 24.85 34.33
CA LEU A 752 -7.82 24.22 33.65
C LEU A 752 -8.38 25.10 32.52
N GLN A 753 -8.42 26.42 32.73
CA GLN A 753 -8.64 27.38 31.64
C GLN A 753 -7.53 27.30 30.61
N LYS A 754 -6.29 26.98 30.99
CA LYS A 754 -5.19 26.68 30.08
C LYS A 754 -5.46 25.41 29.29
N LYS A 755 -6.07 24.36 29.85
CA LYS A 755 -6.51 23.18 29.07
C LYS A 755 -7.65 23.49 28.09
N VAL A 756 -8.65 24.29 28.50
CA VAL A 756 -9.69 24.77 27.58
C VAL A 756 -9.09 25.70 26.52
N ARG A 757 -8.15 26.57 26.90
CA ARG A 757 -7.38 27.41 25.97
C ARG A 757 -6.44 26.61 25.09
N GLN A 758 -5.90 25.49 25.55
CA GLN A 758 -5.03 24.60 24.79
C GLN A 758 -5.88 23.84 23.77
N ALA A 759 -7.02 23.27 24.16
CA ALA A 759 -8.01 22.74 23.22
C ALA A 759 -8.49 23.82 22.23
N GLN A 760 -8.62 25.08 22.65
CA GLN A 760 -8.90 26.20 21.75
C GLN A 760 -7.72 26.54 20.85
N GLU A 761 -6.49 26.58 21.35
CA GLU A 761 -5.25 26.86 20.59
C GLU A 761 -5.02 25.76 19.56
N ASP A 762 -5.28 24.50 19.89
CA ASP A 762 -5.29 23.36 18.96
C ASP A 762 -6.31 23.60 17.83
N ILE A 763 -7.49 24.16 18.14
CA ILE A 763 -8.51 24.55 17.15
C ILE A 763 -8.19 25.88 16.44
N THR A 764 -7.40 26.79 17.02
CA THR A 764 -7.11 28.12 16.45
C THR A 764 -5.88 28.07 15.55
N ASN A 765 -4.93 27.20 15.88
CA ASN A 765 -3.77 26.82 15.06
C ASN A 765 -4.15 25.85 13.92
N ASN A 766 -5.46 25.57 13.75
CA ASN A 766 -6.12 24.76 12.72
C ASN A 766 -5.84 25.25 11.28
N LYS A 767 -4.58 25.14 10.87
CA LYS A 767 -4.09 25.17 9.50
C LYS A 767 -3.36 23.85 9.24
N GLY A 768 -4.08 22.73 9.17
CA GLY A 768 -3.51 21.45 8.70
C GLY A 768 -2.16 21.05 9.30
N ASP A 769 -1.87 21.39 10.57
CA ASP A 769 -0.66 20.92 11.25
C ASP A 769 -0.88 19.50 11.75
N VAL A 770 -1.01 18.60 10.79
CA VAL A 770 -1.20 17.17 11.02
C VAL A 770 -0.01 16.58 11.79
N LYS A 771 1.18 17.20 11.73
CA LYS A 771 2.36 16.84 12.53
C LYS A 771 2.14 17.09 14.03
N ALA A 772 1.45 18.17 14.41
CA ALA A 772 1.09 18.40 15.81
C ALA A 772 0.09 17.36 16.34
N LYS A 773 -0.89 16.98 15.52
CA LYS A 773 -1.85 15.91 15.85
C LYS A 773 -1.17 14.56 16.03
N GLN A 774 -0.21 14.24 15.17
CA GLN A 774 0.62 13.03 15.29
C GLN A 774 1.32 12.95 16.64
N ARG A 775 2.00 14.03 17.07
CA ARG A 775 2.70 14.08 18.36
C ARG A 775 1.78 13.78 19.55
N ILE A 776 0.54 14.25 19.52
CA ILE A 776 -0.44 14.00 20.58
C ILE A 776 -0.84 12.51 20.61
N LEU A 777 -1.03 11.88 19.44
CA LEU A 777 -1.32 10.45 19.34
C LEU A 777 -0.15 9.60 19.82
N ASP A 778 1.08 9.96 19.47
CA ASP A 778 2.28 9.24 19.90
C ASP A 778 2.46 9.28 21.42
N ILE A 779 2.24 10.45 22.03
CA ILE A 779 2.25 10.59 23.49
C ILE A 779 1.15 9.72 24.11
N ALA A 780 -0.04 9.69 23.52
CA ALA A 780 -1.15 8.90 24.03
C ALA A 780 -0.89 7.38 23.94
N ASP A 781 -0.31 6.92 22.83
CA ASP A 781 0.02 5.50 22.64
C ASP A 781 1.20 5.08 23.50
N HIS A 782 2.23 5.92 23.67
CA HIS A 782 3.31 5.69 24.62
C HIS A 782 2.81 5.59 26.06
N VAL A 783 1.88 6.47 26.46
CA VAL A 783 1.26 6.40 27.79
C VAL A 783 0.45 5.12 27.96
N LYS A 784 -0.26 4.64 26.92
CA LYS A 784 -0.95 3.34 26.99
C LYS A 784 0.01 2.16 27.09
N GLU A 785 1.10 2.17 26.31
CA GLU A 785 2.13 1.12 26.32
C GLU A 785 2.76 1.02 27.72
N LYS A 786 3.14 2.15 28.32
CA LYS A 786 3.67 2.19 29.69
C LYS A 786 2.66 1.77 30.76
N ILE A 787 1.39 2.18 30.64
CA ILE A 787 0.35 1.72 31.56
C ILE A 787 0.11 0.21 31.40
N ALA A 788 0.15 -0.33 30.18
CA ALA A 788 0.01 -1.76 29.94
C ALA A 788 1.21 -2.57 30.45
N GLU A 789 2.43 -2.03 30.36
CA GLU A 789 3.64 -2.61 30.96
C GLU A 789 3.58 -2.56 32.49
N GLU A 790 3.17 -1.45 33.10
CA GLU A 790 2.98 -1.32 34.54
C GLU A 790 1.85 -2.23 35.06
N SER A 791 0.72 -2.34 34.35
CA SER A 791 -0.36 -3.26 34.72
C SER A 791 0.05 -4.74 34.60
N ARG A 792 0.89 -5.11 33.61
CA ARG A 792 1.47 -6.47 33.52
C ARG A 792 2.43 -6.77 34.67
N LEU A 793 3.12 -5.77 35.21
CA LEU A 793 4.01 -5.92 36.37
C LEU A 793 3.22 -5.99 37.69
N GLU A 794 2.08 -5.30 37.81
CA GLU A 794 1.18 -5.40 38.97
C GLU A 794 0.46 -6.77 39.04
N ASP A 795 0.15 -7.38 37.88
CA ASP A 795 -0.47 -8.72 37.82
C ASP A 795 0.47 -9.86 38.26
N GLU A 796 1.80 -9.67 38.21
CA GLU A 796 2.80 -10.65 38.65
C GLU A 796 3.16 -10.54 40.15
N GLU A 797 2.91 -9.41 40.82
CA GLU A 797 3.30 -9.17 42.23
C GLU A 797 2.17 -9.34 43.26
N HIS A 798 0.93 -9.67 42.85
CA HIS A 798 -0.23 -9.74 43.77
C HIS A 798 -0.78 -11.15 44.01
N SER A 799 0.09 -12.16 43.96
CA SER A 799 -0.20 -13.53 44.41
C SER A 799 0.38 -13.83 45.80
N ASP A 800 0.12 -13.04 46.84
CA ASP A 800 0.03 -13.57 48.21
C ASP A 800 -0.52 -12.59 49.27
N GLY A 801 -1.52 -13.07 50.02
CA GLY A 801 -1.73 -12.77 51.45
C GLY A 801 -2.42 -11.46 51.89
N GLY A 802 -3.63 -11.57 52.47
CA GLY A 802 -4.16 -10.55 53.41
C GLY A 802 -5.67 -10.63 53.67
N GLU A 803 -6.07 -11.26 54.77
CA GLU A 803 -7.44 -11.59 55.20
C GLU A 803 -8.29 -10.42 55.75
N THR A 804 -9.58 -10.46 55.39
CA THR A 804 -10.80 -10.28 56.24
C THR A 804 -11.60 -8.97 56.33
N ASP A 805 -11.15 -7.81 55.87
CA ASP A 805 -12.04 -6.62 55.67
C ASP A 805 -12.06 -6.10 54.22
N SER A 806 -11.16 -6.61 53.36
CA SER A 806 -10.98 -6.22 51.95
C SER A 806 -11.88 -6.94 50.96
N ASN A 807 -12.75 -7.85 51.44
CA ASN A 807 -13.46 -8.81 50.58
C ASN A 807 -14.74 -8.23 49.96
N ASP A 808 -15.43 -7.31 50.65
CA ASP A 808 -16.66 -6.68 50.13
C ASP A 808 -16.35 -5.49 49.21
N GLU A 809 -15.30 -4.71 49.49
CA GLU A 809 -14.84 -3.64 48.59
C GLU A 809 -14.31 -4.21 47.26
N ARG A 810 -13.52 -5.30 47.30
CA ARG A 810 -13.05 -6.01 46.09
C ARG A 810 -14.21 -6.58 45.28
N LYS A 811 -15.17 -7.25 45.92
CA LYS A 811 -16.38 -7.77 45.24
C LYS A 811 -17.22 -6.67 44.57
N ASN A 812 -17.33 -5.50 45.21
CA ASN A 812 -18.06 -4.37 44.63
C ASN A 812 -17.32 -3.78 43.41
N LEU A 813 -15.98 -3.71 43.45
CA LEU A 813 -15.14 -3.30 42.32
C LEU A 813 -15.22 -4.29 41.15
N ASP A 814 -15.13 -5.59 41.42
CA ASP A 814 -15.25 -6.64 40.40
C ASP A 814 -16.63 -6.62 39.73
N SER A 815 -17.69 -6.44 40.54
CA SER A 815 -19.06 -6.33 40.01
C SER A 815 -19.26 -5.08 39.15
N LEU A 816 -18.67 -3.94 39.54
CA LEU A 816 -18.73 -2.71 38.75
C LEU A 816 -17.95 -2.86 37.43
N GLN A 817 -16.78 -3.49 37.46
CA GLN A 817 -15.98 -3.75 36.26
C GLN A 817 -16.71 -4.67 35.28
N HIS A 818 -17.33 -5.74 35.79
CA HIS A 818 -18.19 -6.62 34.99
C HIS A 818 -19.35 -5.84 34.35
N ALA A 819 -20.06 -5.01 35.13
CA ALA A 819 -21.18 -4.22 34.62
C ALA A 819 -20.75 -3.20 33.56
N LEU A 820 -19.58 -2.57 33.72
CA LEU A 820 -18.98 -1.69 32.69
C LEU A 820 -18.66 -2.46 31.40
N GLY A 821 -18.16 -3.70 31.50
CA GLY A 821 -17.94 -4.58 30.37
C GLY A 821 -19.22 -4.93 29.62
N VAL A 822 -20.27 -5.35 30.34
CA VAL A 822 -21.59 -5.65 29.75
C VAL A 822 -22.25 -4.40 29.17
N TRP A 823 -22.12 -3.24 29.83
CA TRP A 823 -22.61 -1.98 29.26
C TRP A 823 -21.91 -1.66 27.93
N ALA A 824 -20.59 -1.81 27.87
CA ALA A 824 -19.83 -1.62 26.64
C ALA A 824 -20.28 -2.59 25.53
N LEU A 825 -20.54 -3.86 25.86
CA LEU A 825 -21.11 -4.84 24.92
C LEU A 825 -22.47 -4.41 24.38
N GLY A 826 -23.33 -3.79 25.18
CA GLY A 826 -24.60 -3.25 24.70
C GLY A 826 -24.45 -2.16 23.66
N VAL A 827 -23.49 -1.26 23.91
CA VAL A 827 -23.15 -0.21 22.95
C VAL A 827 -22.64 -0.83 21.64
N VAL A 828 -21.87 -1.92 21.70
CA VAL A 828 -21.42 -2.67 20.51
C VAL A 828 -22.58 -3.36 19.79
N VAL A 829 -23.46 -4.06 20.51
CA VAL A 829 -24.65 -4.70 19.93
C VAL A 829 -25.51 -3.69 19.20
N LEU A 830 -25.79 -2.54 19.82
CA LEU A 830 -26.60 -1.49 19.22
C LEU A 830 -25.87 -0.77 18.08
N GLY A 831 -24.60 -0.45 18.28
CA GLY A 831 -23.77 0.30 17.36
C GLY A 831 -23.47 -0.51 16.10
N SER A 832 -22.75 -1.62 16.24
CA SER A 832 -22.33 -2.46 15.12
C SER A 832 -23.49 -3.22 14.49
N GLY A 833 -24.42 -3.73 15.30
CA GLY A 833 -25.62 -4.42 14.81
C GLY A 833 -26.75 -3.52 14.32
N ALA A 834 -26.53 -2.21 14.21
CA ALA A 834 -27.59 -1.23 13.98
C ALA A 834 -28.46 -1.50 12.75
N GLU A 835 -27.98 -2.17 11.70
CA GLU A 835 -28.80 -2.48 10.52
C GLU A 835 -29.56 -3.80 10.62
N HIS A 836 -29.11 -4.72 11.46
CA HIS A 836 -29.71 -6.04 11.62
C HIS A 836 -30.74 -6.10 12.75
N LEU A 837 -30.73 -5.12 13.65
CA LEU A 837 -31.71 -5.02 14.73
C LEU A 837 -33.05 -4.43 14.25
N THR A 838 -34.15 -4.86 14.86
CA THR A 838 -35.46 -4.24 14.66
C THR A 838 -35.53 -2.87 15.35
N GLY A 839 -36.45 -2.01 14.90
CA GLY A 839 -36.64 -0.69 15.52
C GLY A 839 -37.05 -0.74 16.99
N GLU A 840 -37.79 -1.77 17.41
CA GLU A 840 -38.19 -1.99 18.81
C GLU A 840 -36.97 -2.36 19.66
N ILE A 841 -36.16 -3.32 19.21
CA ILE A 841 -34.95 -3.73 19.92
C ILE A 841 -33.97 -2.56 20.07
N LYS A 842 -33.77 -1.74 19.02
CA LYS A 842 -32.93 -0.55 19.10
C LYS A 842 -33.40 0.43 20.17
N GLN A 843 -34.71 0.64 20.28
CA GLN A 843 -35.29 1.53 21.28
C GLN A 843 -35.10 0.97 22.70
N THR A 844 -35.33 -0.32 22.90
CA THR A 844 -35.09 -1.00 24.18
C THR A 844 -33.62 -0.94 24.60
N LEU A 845 -32.69 -1.22 23.69
CA LEU A 845 -31.26 -1.10 23.93
C LEU A 845 -30.86 0.34 24.23
N THR A 846 -31.35 1.32 23.45
CA THR A 846 -31.10 2.75 23.69
C THR A 846 -31.52 3.14 25.10
N HIS A 847 -32.73 2.74 25.52
CA HIS A 847 -33.25 3.01 26.85
C HIS A 847 -32.37 2.38 27.94
N GLY A 848 -32.04 1.10 27.82
CA GLY A 848 -31.22 0.38 28.80
C GLY A 848 -29.79 0.92 28.89
N ILE A 849 -29.13 1.15 27.75
CA ILE A 849 -27.75 1.67 27.68
C ILE A 849 -27.62 3.05 28.32
N VAL A 850 -28.58 3.96 28.08
CA VAL A 850 -28.54 5.30 28.67
C VAL A 850 -28.77 5.24 30.19
N ARG A 851 -29.77 4.47 30.64
CA ARG A 851 -30.06 4.33 32.08
C ARG A 851 -28.92 3.66 32.83
N LEU A 852 -28.48 2.49 32.35
CA LEU A 852 -27.36 1.76 32.95
C LEU A 852 -26.08 2.59 32.89
N GLY A 853 -25.82 3.28 31.77
CA GLY A 853 -24.68 4.20 31.65
C GLY A 853 -24.71 5.32 32.68
N SER A 854 -25.88 5.91 32.96
CA SER A 854 -26.03 6.91 34.03
C SER A 854 -25.75 6.31 35.41
N MET A 855 -26.31 5.13 35.72
CA MET A 855 -26.10 4.46 37.00
C MET A 855 -24.63 4.08 37.21
N LEU A 856 -23.98 3.52 36.19
CA LEU A 856 -22.57 3.14 36.26
C LEU A 856 -21.66 4.36 36.37
N VAL A 857 -21.97 5.48 35.71
CA VAL A 857 -21.21 6.73 35.90
C VAL A 857 -21.29 7.21 37.35
N HIS A 858 -22.47 7.13 37.97
CA HIS A 858 -22.63 7.47 39.39
C HIS A 858 -21.77 6.60 40.29
N GLN A 859 -21.95 5.28 40.21
CA GLN A 859 -21.27 4.29 41.04
C GLN A 859 -19.75 4.29 40.83
N TRP A 860 -19.32 4.44 39.58
CA TRP A 860 -17.91 4.56 39.25
C TRP A 860 -17.29 5.84 39.78
N THR A 861 -17.99 6.98 39.69
CA THR A 861 -17.50 8.22 40.29
C THR A 861 -17.44 8.13 41.82
N GLU A 862 -18.43 7.52 42.49
CA GLU A 862 -18.40 7.32 43.94
C GLU A 862 -17.23 6.43 44.39
N SER A 863 -16.99 5.32 43.69
CA SER A 863 -15.83 4.46 43.93
C SER A 863 -14.51 5.24 43.80
N ARG A 864 -14.38 6.17 42.83
CA ARG A 864 -13.19 7.02 42.70
C ARG A 864 -13.09 8.09 43.77
N MET A 865 -14.22 8.58 44.30
CA MET A 865 -14.23 9.55 45.41
C MET A 865 -13.81 8.93 46.74
N ALA A 866 -13.96 7.61 46.91
CA ALA A 866 -13.51 6.91 48.11
C ALA A 866 -11.97 6.85 48.25
N ILE A 867 -11.22 7.16 47.20
CA ILE A 867 -9.76 7.18 47.20
C ILE A 867 -9.26 8.41 48.00
N ASP A 868 -8.45 8.19 49.05
CA ASP A 868 -7.83 9.28 49.83
C ASP A 868 -6.60 9.86 49.11
N PHE A 869 -6.84 10.71 48.12
CA PHE A 869 -5.79 11.47 47.41
C PHE A 869 -5.00 12.38 48.35
N GLY A 870 -5.57 12.79 49.48
CA GLY A 870 -4.88 13.59 50.49
C GLY A 870 -3.79 12.82 51.20
N LYS A 871 -4.04 11.55 51.56
CA LYS A 871 -3.04 10.62 52.09
C LYS A 871 -1.97 10.33 51.05
N MET A 872 -2.37 9.98 49.82
CA MET A 872 -1.44 9.72 48.72
C MET A 872 -0.49 10.91 48.46
N LYS A 873 -1.03 12.14 48.49
CA LYS A 873 -0.24 13.37 48.37
C LYS A 873 0.79 13.51 49.51
N ARG A 874 0.38 13.30 50.78
CA ARG A 874 1.28 13.38 51.94
C ARG A 874 2.39 12.33 51.89
N GLU A 875 2.07 11.12 51.46
CA GLU A 875 3.02 10.01 51.35
C GLU A 875 4.03 10.27 50.22
N LEU A 876 3.56 10.60 49.00
CA LEU A 876 4.43 10.84 47.85
C LEU A 876 5.26 12.13 47.96
N ALA A 877 4.75 13.17 48.63
CA ALA A 877 5.48 14.42 48.89
C ALA A 877 6.34 14.38 50.16
N SER A 878 6.46 13.22 50.83
CA SER A 878 7.38 13.05 51.95
C SER A 878 8.83 13.22 51.49
N GLU A 879 9.70 13.75 52.36
CA GLU A 879 11.09 14.03 51.98
C GLU A 879 11.85 12.80 51.50
N ASP A 880 11.61 11.64 52.12
CA ASP A 880 12.27 10.40 51.77
C ASP A 880 11.82 9.91 50.39
N ASN A 881 10.52 10.02 50.06
CA ASN A 881 9.99 9.62 48.76
C ASN A 881 10.40 10.60 47.65
N VAL A 882 10.42 11.91 47.92
CA VAL A 882 10.93 12.92 46.96
C VAL A 882 12.41 12.66 46.67
N LYS A 883 13.24 12.48 47.70
CA LYS A 883 14.67 12.19 47.51
C LYS A 883 14.90 10.88 46.76
N THR A 884 14.07 9.87 47.00
CA THR A 884 14.13 8.57 46.30
C THR A 884 13.71 8.68 44.85
N PHE A 885 12.59 9.37 44.56
CA PHE A 885 12.07 9.59 43.22
C PHE A 885 13.07 10.33 42.31
N PHE A 886 13.70 11.39 42.82
CA PHE A 886 14.66 12.17 42.03
C PHE A 886 16.07 11.53 41.97
N LYS A 887 16.51 10.80 43.02
CA LYS A 887 17.73 9.97 42.95
C LYS A 887 17.61 8.83 41.95
N GLY A 888 16.45 8.17 41.89
CA GLY A 888 16.17 7.10 40.91
C GLY A 888 16.20 7.60 39.46
N ASN A 889 15.94 8.89 39.24
CA ASN A 889 15.96 9.55 37.94
C ASN A 889 17.26 10.34 37.68
N GLY A 890 18.31 10.14 38.48
CA GLY A 890 19.64 10.71 38.25
C GLY A 890 19.75 12.24 38.42
N LYS A 891 18.76 12.89 39.01
CA LYS A 891 18.76 14.34 39.29
C LYS A 891 19.01 14.62 40.76
N HIS A 892 19.95 15.53 41.04
CA HIS A 892 20.05 16.13 42.36
C HIS A 892 18.95 17.19 42.53
N VAL A 893 18.14 17.05 43.58
CA VAL A 893 17.13 18.06 43.93
C VAL A 893 17.84 19.25 44.55
N GLU A 894 18.00 20.34 43.79
CA GLU A 894 18.55 21.60 44.30
C GLU A 894 17.57 22.33 45.25
N ASP A 895 16.26 22.16 45.03
CA ASP A 895 15.18 22.70 45.87
C ASP A 895 14.11 21.63 46.19
N LEU A 896 14.12 21.13 47.42
CA LEU A 896 13.17 20.12 47.90
C LEU A 896 11.73 20.63 47.95
N ASP A 897 11.52 21.93 48.14
CA ASP A 897 10.18 22.52 48.23
C ASP A 897 9.56 22.68 46.84
N GLU A 898 10.36 22.97 45.81
CA GLU A 898 9.90 22.98 44.42
C GLU A 898 9.54 21.55 43.94
N ALA A 899 10.38 20.56 44.26
CA ALA A 899 10.13 19.16 43.95
C ALA A 899 8.85 18.61 44.63
N LYS A 900 8.64 18.94 45.91
CA LYS A 900 7.40 18.61 46.64
C LYS A 900 6.18 19.22 45.94
N LYS A 901 6.21 20.52 45.63
CA LYS A 901 5.12 21.21 44.92
C LYS A 901 4.80 20.59 43.57
N PHE A 902 5.82 20.11 42.84
CA PHE A 902 5.64 19.41 41.58
C PHE A 902 4.88 18.07 41.75
N ILE A 903 5.30 17.22 42.70
CA ILE A 903 4.61 15.95 43.00
C ILE A 903 3.18 16.20 43.46
N GLU A 904 2.96 17.19 44.34
CA GLU A 904 1.62 17.57 44.78
C GLU A 904 0.72 17.99 43.62
N MET A 905 1.26 18.75 42.66
CA MET A 905 0.55 19.14 41.44
C MET A 905 0.24 17.93 40.55
N MET A 906 1.12 16.94 40.44
CA MET A 906 0.86 15.72 39.69
C MET A 906 -0.29 14.92 40.30
N VAL A 907 -0.30 14.74 41.63
CA VAL A 907 -1.40 14.07 42.34
C VAL A 907 -2.72 14.80 42.11
N ASP A 908 -2.72 16.13 42.11
CA ASP A 908 -3.89 16.96 41.80
C ASP A 908 -4.40 16.76 40.35
N VAL A 909 -3.49 16.57 39.38
CA VAL A 909 -3.87 16.23 37.99
C VAL A 909 -4.47 14.83 37.92
N ILE A 910 -3.88 13.85 38.61
CA ILE A 910 -4.34 12.46 38.65
C ILE A 910 -5.73 12.37 39.28
N GLU A 911 -5.95 13.03 40.41
CA GLU A 911 -7.25 13.11 41.09
C GLU A 911 -8.34 13.61 40.11
N TYR A 912 -8.11 14.76 39.47
CA TYR A 912 -9.05 15.30 38.49
C TYR A 912 -9.28 14.32 37.32
N TYR A 913 -8.21 13.72 36.80
CA TYR A 913 -8.31 12.77 35.69
C TYR A 913 -9.14 11.54 36.06
N MET A 914 -8.84 10.89 37.19
CA MET A 914 -9.55 9.70 37.68
C MET A 914 -11.03 9.99 37.94
N LEU A 915 -11.34 11.11 38.59
CA LEU A 915 -12.74 11.52 38.83
C LEU A 915 -13.46 11.83 37.52
N SER A 916 -12.76 12.34 36.50
CA SER A 916 -13.35 12.69 35.20
C SER A 916 -13.55 11.51 34.27
N GLN A 917 -12.86 10.40 34.50
CA GLN A 917 -12.91 9.23 33.61
C GLN A 917 -14.31 8.67 33.40
N PRO A 918 -15.17 8.48 34.42
CA PRO A 918 -16.47 7.84 34.23
C PRO A 918 -17.32 8.56 33.19
N VAL A 919 -17.56 9.86 33.37
CA VAL A 919 -18.36 10.65 32.41
C VAL A 919 -17.70 10.75 31.03
N ARG A 920 -16.37 10.90 30.98
CA ARG A 920 -15.64 11.03 29.70
C ARG A 920 -15.62 9.73 28.91
N ARG A 921 -15.39 8.60 29.57
CA ARG A 921 -15.35 7.28 28.94
C ARG A 921 -16.74 6.84 28.50
N THR A 922 -17.78 7.08 29.30
CA THR A 922 -19.16 6.74 28.92
C THR A 922 -19.63 7.55 27.71
N LEU A 923 -19.54 8.88 27.74
CA LEU A 923 -19.90 9.72 26.59
C LEU A 923 -19.02 9.42 25.37
N GLY A 924 -17.72 9.28 25.58
CA GLY A 924 -16.76 8.95 24.53
C GLY A 924 -17.11 7.63 23.87
N TYR A 925 -17.25 6.55 24.62
CA TYR A 925 -17.50 5.22 24.08
C TYR A 925 -18.83 5.15 23.32
N LEU A 926 -19.89 5.74 23.87
CA LEU A 926 -21.21 5.83 23.23
C LEU A 926 -21.14 6.56 21.88
N CYS A 927 -20.49 7.73 21.84
CA CYS A 927 -20.37 8.55 20.63
C CYS A 927 -19.32 8.02 19.63
N GLU A 928 -18.55 6.99 19.98
CA GLU A 928 -17.57 6.36 19.07
C GLU A 928 -18.12 5.05 18.50
N GLN A 929 -18.65 4.19 19.36
CA GLN A 929 -19.08 2.84 18.97
C GLN A 929 -20.51 2.83 18.39
N ALA A 930 -21.39 3.74 18.80
CA ALA A 930 -22.79 3.77 18.37
C ALA A 930 -23.18 5.08 17.65
N ARG A 931 -22.29 5.63 16.82
CA ARG A 931 -22.50 6.91 16.11
C ARG A 931 -23.15 6.79 14.72
N GLN A 932 -23.68 5.62 14.36
CA GLN A 932 -24.17 5.39 13.02
C GLN A 932 -25.46 6.19 12.75
N LYS A 933 -25.53 6.87 11.60
CA LYS A 933 -26.70 7.71 11.25
C LYS A 933 -28.02 6.95 11.19
N VAL A 934 -27.99 5.66 10.85
CA VAL A 934 -29.17 4.79 10.84
C VAL A 934 -29.84 4.67 12.23
N LEU A 935 -29.08 4.93 13.31
CA LEU A 935 -29.60 4.93 14.67
C LEU A 935 -30.38 6.20 15.03
N ALA A 936 -30.22 7.31 14.31
CA ALA A 936 -30.77 8.63 14.69
C ALA A 936 -32.27 8.60 15.00
N GLU A 937 -33.04 7.90 14.16
CA GLU A 937 -34.49 7.74 14.33
C GLU A 937 -34.83 6.94 15.59
N SER A 938 -34.15 5.81 15.81
CA SER A 938 -34.44 4.92 16.94
C SER A 938 -33.97 5.52 18.26
N VAL A 939 -32.82 6.20 18.25
CA VAL A 939 -32.27 6.89 19.43
C VAL A 939 -33.14 8.08 19.80
N SER A 940 -33.79 8.76 18.86
CA SER A 940 -34.64 9.93 19.18
C SER A 940 -35.95 9.62 19.93
N LYS A 941 -36.39 8.36 19.97
CA LYS A 941 -37.71 7.97 20.50
C LYS A 941 -37.77 7.79 22.01
N PRO A 942 -36.80 7.14 22.67
CA PRO A 942 -36.81 7.03 24.12
C PRO A 942 -36.73 8.39 24.82
N THR A 943 -37.45 8.52 25.92
CA THR A 943 -37.48 9.71 26.77
C THR A 943 -36.95 9.36 28.15
N PHE A 944 -36.21 10.29 28.74
CA PHE A 944 -35.58 10.11 30.05
C PHE A 944 -36.00 11.24 30.96
N ASP A 945 -36.12 10.95 32.25
CA ASP A 945 -36.47 11.94 33.27
C ASP A 945 -35.24 12.48 33.99
N GLY A 946 -34.23 11.62 34.20
CA GLY A 946 -32.99 11.95 34.90
C GLY A 946 -32.14 12.99 34.16
N PRO A 947 -31.58 14.02 34.85
CA PRO A 947 -30.77 15.04 34.19
C PRO A 947 -29.50 14.49 33.51
N VAL A 948 -28.85 13.48 34.11
CA VAL A 948 -27.66 12.84 33.52
C VAL A 948 -28.04 11.97 32.33
N GLU A 949 -29.12 11.19 32.42
CA GLU A 949 -29.66 10.40 31.29
C GLU A 949 -30.00 11.31 30.09
N LYS A 950 -30.68 12.44 30.33
CA LYS A 950 -30.97 13.46 29.31
C LYS A 950 -29.71 13.98 28.64
N ILE A 951 -28.65 14.24 29.41
CA ILE A 951 -27.36 14.69 28.86
C ILE A 951 -26.70 13.58 28.04
N LEU A 952 -26.60 12.36 28.55
CA LEU A 952 -26.00 11.23 27.82
C LEU A 952 -26.72 11.00 26.49
N HIS A 953 -28.06 10.95 26.53
CA HIS A 953 -28.91 10.73 25.36
C HIS A 953 -28.82 11.85 24.34
N SER A 954 -29.01 13.10 24.76
CA SER A 954 -29.04 14.23 23.83
C SER A 954 -27.66 14.60 23.29
N ALA A 955 -26.59 14.40 24.07
CA ALA A 955 -25.21 14.54 23.59
C ALA A 955 -24.93 13.52 22.48
N TRP A 956 -25.29 12.26 22.71
CA TRP A 956 -25.14 11.19 21.73
C TRP A 956 -25.98 11.41 20.47
N LEU A 957 -27.26 11.79 20.60
CA LEU A 957 -28.12 12.07 19.45
C LEU A 957 -27.59 13.25 18.62
N THR A 958 -27.08 14.30 19.27
CA THR A 958 -26.46 15.44 18.59
C THR A 958 -25.20 15.04 17.84
N ASP A 959 -24.45 14.08 18.37
CA ASP A 959 -23.24 13.55 17.74
C ASP A 959 -23.52 12.66 16.52
N ILE A 960 -24.62 11.89 16.57
CA ILE A 960 -25.15 11.13 15.42
C ILE A 960 -25.67 12.10 14.34
N GLU A 961 -26.57 12.99 14.72
CA GLU A 961 -27.23 13.94 13.82
C GLU A 961 -27.57 15.25 14.55
N SER A 962 -26.71 16.26 14.35
CA SER A 962 -26.77 17.54 15.05
C SER A 962 -28.11 18.24 14.94
N SER A 963 -28.77 18.19 13.77
CA SER A 963 -30.06 18.82 13.53
C SER A 963 -31.20 18.23 14.35
N ARG A 964 -31.12 16.95 14.76
CA ARG A 964 -32.14 16.30 15.60
C ARG A 964 -31.87 16.50 17.09
N GLY A 965 -30.61 16.41 17.50
CA GLY A 965 -30.24 16.46 18.93
C GLY A 965 -30.08 17.85 19.53
N LYS A 966 -29.81 18.87 18.70
CA LYS A 966 -29.40 20.21 19.16
C LYS A 966 -30.31 20.82 20.22
N GLU A 967 -31.62 20.86 19.97
CA GLU A 967 -32.56 21.54 20.89
C GLU A 967 -32.64 20.81 22.23
N ALA A 968 -32.80 19.48 22.20
CA ALA A 968 -32.84 18.65 23.40
C ALA A 968 -31.55 18.76 24.24
N LEU A 969 -30.39 18.77 23.59
CA LEU A 969 -29.10 18.93 24.27
C LEU A 969 -28.94 20.31 24.87
N HIS A 970 -29.34 21.34 24.14
CA HIS A 970 -29.34 22.71 24.63
C HIS A 970 -30.17 22.85 25.91
N ASP A 971 -31.38 22.28 25.92
CA ASP A 971 -32.27 22.33 27.08
C ASP A 971 -31.74 21.50 28.25
N ALA A 972 -31.18 20.31 27.97
CA ALA A 972 -30.54 19.48 28.99
C ALA A 972 -29.37 20.22 29.67
N ILE A 973 -28.49 20.88 28.92
CA ILE A 973 -27.35 21.65 29.49
C ILE A 973 -27.83 22.85 30.33
N ARG A 974 -28.90 23.52 29.91
CA ARG A 974 -29.50 24.63 30.67
C ARG A 974 -30.13 24.17 31.99
N ALA A 975 -30.72 22.98 31.99
CA ALA A 975 -31.34 22.40 33.17
C ALA A 975 -30.34 21.87 34.21
N LEU A 976 -29.05 21.73 33.85
CA LEU A 976 -28.02 21.26 34.78
C LEU A 976 -27.75 22.28 35.91
N PRO A 977 -27.39 21.80 37.12
CA PRO A 977 -26.94 22.67 38.21
C PRO A 977 -25.61 23.35 37.86
N THR A 978 -25.17 24.33 38.67
CA THR A 978 -23.90 25.05 38.48
C THR A 978 -22.64 24.24 38.81
N SER A 979 -22.76 22.91 38.96
CA SER A 979 -21.65 22.01 39.25
C SER A 979 -20.50 22.22 38.25
N THR A 980 -19.42 22.80 38.76
CA THR A 980 -18.24 23.19 37.96
C THR A 980 -17.59 21.98 37.31
N PHE A 981 -17.53 20.86 38.04
CA PHE A 981 -16.88 19.63 37.58
C PHE A 981 -17.59 19.05 36.35
N LEU A 982 -18.91 18.86 36.40
CA LEU A 982 -19.67 18.30 35.27
C LEU A 982 -19.61 19.23 34.05
N ARG A 983 -19.83 20.53 34.25
CA ARG A 983 -19.86 21.52 33.16
C ARG A 983 -18.53 21.65 32.41
N ILE A 984 -17.40 21.62 33.13
CA ILE A 984 -16.07 21.62 32.49
C ILE A 984 -15.85 20.33 31.70
N ASN A 985 -16.25 19.18 32.23
CA ASN A 985 -16.11 17.91 31.53
C ASN A 985 -16.96 17.84 30.25
N LEU A 986 -18.18 18.36 30.27
CA LEU A 986 -19.03 18.47 29.08
C LEU A 986 -18.44 19.40 28.02
N ALA A 987 -17.98 20.59 28.41
CA ALA A 987 -17.35 21.51 27.47
C ALA A 987 -16.05 20.95 26.89
N SER A 988 -15.23 20.29 27.71
CA SER A 988 -14.04 19.58 27.23
C SER A 988 -14.40 18.48 26.24
N HIS A 989 -15.46 17.71 26.51
CA HIS A 989 -15.93 16.67 25.59
C HIS A 989 -16.33 17.28 24.24
N PHE A 990 -17.21 18.29 24.23
CA PHE A 990 -17.66 18.91 22.97
C PHE A 990 -16.54 19.57 22.18
N LEU A 991 -15.58 20.24 22.84
CA LEU A 991 -14.41 20.81 22.16
C LEU A 991 -13.53 19.74 21.52
N THR A 992 -13.31 18.61 22.21
CA THR A 992 -12.60 17.46 21.64
C THR A 992 -13.32 16.94 20.38
N ARG A 993 -14.65 16.82 20.42
CA ARG A 993 -15.45 16.36 19.26
C ARG A 993 -15.34 17.31 18.06
N VAL A 994 -15.35 18.62 18.29
CA VAL A 994 -15.17 19.66 17.26
C VAL A 994 -13.82 19.54 16.55
N HIS A 995 -12.80 19.06 17.24
CA HIS A 995 -11.43 18.99 16.74
C HIS A 995 -11.08 17.64 16.08
N TRP A 996 -11.55 16.52 16.65
CA TRP A 996 -11.14 15.16 16.24
C TRP A 996 -12.22 14.37 15.50
N ASN A 997 -13.50 14.67 15.70
CA ASN A 997 -14.58 13.74 15.33
C ASN A 997 -15.57 14.28 14.29
N HIS A 998 -15.64 15.59 14.06
CA HIS A 998 -16.54 16.20 13.09
C HIS A 998 -15.79 17.07 12.09
N TRP A 999 -16.08 16.90 10.80
CA TRP A 999 -15.54 17.74 9.71
C TRP A 999 -16.57 18.67 9.08
N ARG A 1000 -17.88 18.40 9.25
CA ARG A 1000 -18.96 19.23 8.71
C ARG A 1000 -19.08 20.54 9.50
N LYS A 1001 -19.16 21.67 8.79
CA LYS A 1001 -19.26 23.01 9.38
C LYS A 1001 -20.40 23.09 10.40
N ASP A 1002 -21.61 22.73 10.00
CA ASP A 1002 -22.80 22.88 10.84
C ASP A 1002 -22.72 22.06 12.14
N ASP A 1003 -22.27 20.81 12.06
CA ASP A 1003 -22.09 19.94 13.23
C ASP A 1003 -21.05 20.52 14.21
N ARG A 1004 -19.91 21.01 13.69
CA ARG A 1004 -18.85 21.64 14.50
C ARG A 1004 -19.36 22.90 15.20
N LEU A 1005 -20.16 23.71 14.51
CA LEU A 1005 -20.74 24.93 15.09
C LEU A 1005 -21.76 24.61 16.19
N VAL A 1006 -22.61 23.59 15.99
CA VAL A 1006 -23.56 23.15 17.03
C VAL A 1006 -22.83 22.69 18.28
N LEU A 1007 -21.81 21.84 18.17
CA LEU A 1007 -21.05 21.36 19.32
C LEU A 1007 -20.26 22.48 20.00
N LEU A 1008 -19.75 23.45 19.25
CA LEU A 1008 -19.11 24.64 19.81
C LEU A 1008 -20.10 25.50 20.61
N ASP A 1009 -21.35 25.65 20.13
CA ASP A 1009 -22.42 26.31 20.87
C ASP A 1009 -22.73 25.57 22.18
N MET A 1010 -22.75 24.23 22.16
CA MET A 1010 -22.99 23.41 23.36
C MET A 1010 -21.84 23.54 24.37
N ALA A 1011 -20.59 23.58 23.90
CA ALA A 1011 -19.43 23.82 24.74
C ALA A 1011 -19.50 25.18 25.45
N GLU A 1012 -19.93 26.23 24.75
CA GLU A 1012 -20.13 27.56 25.31
C GLU A 1012 -21.25 27.57 26.35
N GLU A 1013 -22.42 27.01 26.02
CA GLU A 1013 -23.57 27.00 26.93
C GLU A 1013 -23.26 26.20 28.21
N ALA A 1014 -22.45 25.15 28.13
CA ALA A 1014 -22.03 24.36 29.30
C ALA A 1014 -21.25 25.18 30.33
N ILE A 1015 -20.34 26.07 29.91
CA ILE A 1015 -19.47 26.87 30.80
C ILE A 1015 -19.95 28.31 31.04
N LYS A 1016 -20.97 28.76 30.31
CA LYS A 1016 -21.55 30.10 30.46
C LYS A 1016 -21.91 30.46 31.92
N PRO A 1017 -22.47 29.54 32.74
CA PRO A 1017 -22.73 29.83 34.16
C PRO A 1017 -21.47 30.02 35.02
N LEU A 1018 -20.31 29.54 34.55
CA LEU A 1018 -19.03 29.60 35.27
C LEU A 1018 -18.24 30.89 35.01
N SER A 1019 -18.81 31.85 34.27
CA SER A 1019 -18.13 33.09 33.84
C SER A 1019 -16.82 32.87 33.05
N VAL A 1020 -16.64 31.68 32.46
CA VAL A 1020 -15.54 31.37 31.54
C VAL A 1020 -15.95 31.73 30.12
N LYS A 1021 -15.13 32.50 29.41
CA LYS A 1021 -15.41 32.90 28.01
C LYS A 1021 -14.60 32.06 27.02
N LEU A 1022 -15.27 31.53 25.99
CA LEU A 1022 -14.58 30.97 24.83
C LEU A 1022 -14.25 32.07 23.82
N LYS A 1023 -13.13 31.93 23.10
CA LYS A 1023 -12.81 32.80 21.95
C LYS A 1023 -13.61 32.39 20.70
N LYS A 1024 -14.93 32.30 20.83
CA LYS A 1024 -15.84 31.75 19.81
C LYS A 1024 -15.65 32.39 18.42
N GLY A 1025 -15.46 33.70 18.35
CA GLY A 1025 -15.24 34.40 17.07
C GLY A 1025 -13.97 33.98 16.34
N GLU A 1026 -12.89 33.62 17.05
CA GLU A 1026 -11.66 33.09 16.43
C GLU A 1026 -11.90 31.66 15.93
N LEU A 1027 -12.59 30.84 16.73
CA LEU A 1027 -12.92 29.44 16.40
C LEU A 1027 -13.88 29.33 15.22
N ILE A 1028 -14.91 30.19 15.14
CA ILE A 1028 -15.82 30.26 13.99
C ILE A 1028 -15.04 30.63 12.73
N ARG A 1029 -14.20 31.68 12.77
CA ARG A 1029 -13.39 32.08 11.61
C ARG A 1029 -12.42 30.98 11.16
N ALA A 1030 -11.89 30.18 12.09
CA ALA A 1030 -11.05 29.03 11.76
C ALA A 1030 -11.85 27.93 11.04
N ILE A 1031 -13.06 27.60 11.55
CA ILE A 1031 -13.97 26.65 10.91
C ILE A 1031 -14.42 27.13 9.52
N GLU A 1032 -14.67 28.44 9.35
CA GLU A 1032 -15.14 29.02 8.09
C GLU A 1032 -14.07 29.08 7.00
N LYS A 1033 -12.82 29.44 7.35
CA LYS A 1033 -11.69 29.45 6.41
C LYS A 1033 -11.36 28.08 5.79
N ASP A 1034 -11.65 26.99 6.50
CA ASP A 1034 -11.48 25.63 5.97
C ASP A 1034 -12.46 25.34 4.81
N THR A 1035 -13.63 26.00 4.80
CA THR A 1035 -14.68 25.85 3.77
C THR A 1035 -14.42 26.67 2.51
N ASP A 1036 -13.87 27.89 2.62
CA ASP A 1036 -13.70 28.80 1.45
C ASP A 1036 -12.62 28.35 0.45
N LYS A 1037 -11.65 27.52 0.88
CA LYS A 1037 -10.70 26.85 -0.04
C LYS A 1037 -11.39 25.90 -1.04
N LYS A 1038 -12.66 25.54 -0.79
CA LYS A 1038 -13.47 24.63 -1.59
C LYS A 1038 -14.08 25.31 -2.83
N GLU A 1039 -14.35 26.61 -2.76
CA GLU A 1039 -14.92 27.38 -3.89
C GLU A 1039 -13.83 27.78 -4.90
N ASN A 1040 -12.68 28.27 -4.43
CA ASN A 1040 -11.58 28.68 -5.32
C ASN A 1040 -10.88 27.53 -6.08
N LYS A 1041 -11.08 26.25 -5.70
CA LYS A 1041 -10.55 25.08 -6.44
C LYS A 1041 -11.53 24.47 -7.43
N ARG A 1042 -12.83 24.78 -7.35
CA ARG A 1042 -13.82 24.34 -8.34
C ARG A 1042 -13.77 25.17 -9.63
N ASP A 1043 -13.24 26.40 -9.56
CA ASP A 1043 -13.09 27.29 -10.72
C ASP A 1043 -11.75 27.14 -11.46
N LEU A 1044 -10.88 26.20 -11.03
CA LEU A 1044 -9.52 26.01 -11.58
C LEU A 1044 -9.19 24.56 -11.99
N ASN A 1045 -10.18 23.68 -12.06
CA ASN A 1045 -10.04 22.32 -12.64
C ASN A 1045 -11.05 22.10 -13.77
#